data_AF-R5PMS1-F1
#
_entry.id   AF-R5PMS1-F1
#
_cell.length_a   1.000
_cell.length_b   1.000
_cell.length_c   1.000
_cell.angle_alpha   90.00
_cell.angle_beta   90.00
_cell.angle_gamma   90.00
#
_symmetry.space_group_name_H-M   'P 1'
#
loop_
_entity.id
_entity.type
_entity.pdbx_description
1 polymer ?
#
loop_
_entity_poly.entity_id
_entity_poly.type
_entity_poly.pdbx_seq_one_letter_code
_entity_poly.pdbx_strand_id
1 'polypeptide(L)'
;MSNTIVNPGVYETLISQAIEDKLKELPDSKYYIQKEGIDSAESYKMLAEYLTEIVSGILKSYFRLKDSKETISAQVDVVNRILKFIEQEWNTQGIETSLDQLSEEDKLMFLRGIYSKVGLTKEQVEAKAKNHPVSGYRVSNLFTGGNDISMDDEVRRDIQTADEIDLVVSFIKFEGLRLLIDDLRKFVMRPDTRLRVMTTTYMGATDPKAVRMLYSLSEMGNVEIRASFNTKQERLHAKAYIFSRKSNFDTAYIGSSNISRSALTKGLEWNMRVTTIENPHIINKTKATFDSYWNSDDFEPIDSDEALNRFEESIRNERHKDSSNTNGEAEYVTRFERKTHQIKVLEKLQFERSVAHSNKNLIIAATGTGKTAISAFDFKDFNKLYKKEHGRDARLLFVVHREKILKQARSTFRSVMVDGNFGEMWTGRITPGFRSNLDHLFITIQTLNNNWETFEQMGADYYDYVVIDEVHHSAAGSYRELFSRFKPEIFVGLTATPERMDGKEIRPDFNNRFAAEIRLQEALNQQLLAPFDYFCVTDDSVDLSRLACKGDRYDVTALNQVYNNNPQRFGVIQKALDTYVNDPHDCKAVCFCCSIKHAEYMDAMFRQYGYKSIAVTSRNSHEIDQASMLLARGEINYLCVADILNEGIDIPEIDTVLFLRPTESLTIFLQQLGRGLRLADGKTCLTVLDFVAHANQSYNYESRFRALVGKSTRSIEKEIKNGFTFLPRGCSITMEKQAQEYILKNIHEAIFNLSRLRRECRAFTQNTGQDLTYENFINNFNLDWRIVYKSPGSWARLKVQSGIPVADFDENSKYTKLLEGGLARLYHTNSYEYLSYLTKLMNDGMRHPANPSSREDKFLQLFYYTVWMDDVNKVNKTYNQSFDSLDGAVRSVVNLEWFMNELRFLVSLRSSQLSQTTKWLKVDDQGEIELYGCYSADEIHLLLENKLGRWQVFGTQYNMERKFAMVFVTLNKSDKDYSPSTLYEDYAISPQQFHWQSMNKVRKNSEEGLRISEQRTNGWKYLLFVRDAKQDEYGITNAYYCLGFMEYESSHGECPMNVVWNMHNNIPGFILESAKAI
;
A
#
# COMPACT_ATOMS: atom_id res chain seq x y z
N MET A 1 -13.13 -39.31 12.65
CA MET A 1 -12.45 -39.56 11.37
C MET A 1 -13.11 -40.67 10.54
N SER A 2 -14.43 -40.85 10.63
CA SER A 2 -15.17 -41.99 10.05
C SER A 2 -15.50 -41.89 8.56
N ASN A 3 -14.88 -40.98 7.79
CA ASN A 3 -15.23 -40.75 6.39
C ASN A 3 -14.02 -40.46 5.48
N THR A 4 -12.88 -41.12 5.70
CA THR A 4 -11.71 -41.00 4.81
C THR A 4 -12.05 -41.54 3.43
N ILE A 5 -12.09 -40.69 2.39
CA ILE A 5 -12.40 -41.11 1.02
C ILE A 5 -11.12 -41.70 0.42
N VAL A 6 -11.16 -42.97 0.02
CA VAL A 6 -10.05 -43.64 -0.70
C VAL A 6 -10.41 -43.66 -2.18
N ASN A 7 -9.75 -42.82 -2.97
CA ASN A 7 -9.87 -42.71 -4.42
C ASN A 7 -8.62 -43.31 -5.09
N PRO A 8 -8.61 -43.58 -6.40
CA PRO A 8 -7.37 -43.92 -7.09
C PRO A 8 -6.35 -42.78 -7.01
N GLY A 9 -5.15 -43.07 -6.49
CA GLY A 9 -4.10 -42.08 -6.27
C GLY A 9 -2.89 -42.66 -5.51
N VAL A 10 -1.90 -41.82 -5.23
CA VAL A 10 -0.73 -42.17 -4.41
C VAL A 10 -1.03 -41.82 -2.95
N TYR A 11 -0.73 -42.74 -2.04
CA TYR A 11 -0.97 -42.59 -0.62
C TYR A 11 0.30 -42.90 0.18
N GLU A 12 0.59 -42.07 1.17
CA GLU A 12 1.66 -42.28 2.16
C GLU A 12 1.04 -42.11 3.56
N THR A 13 0.29 -43.12 4.02
CA THR A 13 -0.43 -43.08 5.30
C THR A 13 -0.44 -44.46 5.95
N LEU A 14 -0.51 -44.48 7.29
CA LEU A 14 -0.76 -45.71 8.03
C LEU A 14 -2.16 -46.25 7.71
N ILE A 15 -2.25 -47.56 7.52
CA ILE A 15 -3.50 -48.25 7.27
C ILE A 15 -4.23 -48.45 8.62
N SER A 16 -5.13 -47.52 8.93
CA SER A 16 -6.05 -47.66 10.07
C SER A 16 -7.15 -48.67 9.78
N GLN A 17 -7.87 -49.14 10.82
CA GLN A 17 -9.01 -50.04 10.64
C GLN A 17 -10.06 -49.48 9.66
N ALA A 18 -10.32 -48.16 9.72
CA ALA A 18 -11.26 -47.50 8.82
C ALA A 18 -10.78 -47.47 7.36
N ILE A 19 -9.46 -47.41 7.12
CA ILE A 19 -8.88 -47.50 5.77
C ILE A 19 -8.91 -48.95 5.29
N GLU A 20 -8.53 -49.90 6.14
CA GLU A 20 -8.54 -51.33 5.81
C GLU A 20 -9.95 -51.80 5.42
N ASP A 21 -10.99 -51.35 6.14
CA ASP A 21 -12.37 -51.69 5.82
C ASP A 21 -12.82 -51.12 4.47
N LYS A 22 -12.37 -49.91 4.11
CA LYS A 22 -12.65 -49.31 2.79
C LYS A 22 -11.84 -49.93 1.65
N LEU A 23 -10.60 -50.34 1.92
CA LEU A 23 -9.79 -51.06 0.93
C LEU A 23 -10.44 -52.39 0.55
N LYS A 24 -11.13 -53.06 1.49
CA LYS A 24 -11.91 -54.28 1.21
C LYS A 24 -13.14 -54.05 0.33
N GLU A 25 -13.69 -52.84 0.30
CA GLU A 25 -14.83 -52.48 -0.56
C GLU A 25 -14.42 -52.23 -2.02
N LEU A 26 -13.12 -52.07 -2.29
CA LEU A 26 -12.59 -51.87 -3.65
C LEU A 26 -12.46 -53.22 -4.36
N PRO A 27 -13.08 -53.42 -5.54
CA PRO A 27 -12.96 -54.67 -6.27
C PRO A 27 -11.54 -54.86 -6.83
N ASP A 28 -10.88 -55.95 -6.42
CA ASP A 28 -9.54 -56.37 -6.87
C ASP A 28 -9.42 -56.48 -8.41
N SER A 29 -10.54 -56.71 -9.10
CA SER A 29 -10.59 -56.76 -10.57
C SER A 29 -10.38 -55.41 -11.25
N LYS A 30 -10.54 -54.30 -10.52
CA LYS A 30 -10.49 -52.93 -11.05
C LYS A 30 -9.34 -52.10 -10.48
N TYR A 31 -8.88 -52.39 -9.27
CA TYR A 31 -7.89 -51.57 -8.56
C TYR A 31 -6.71 -52.43 -8.08
N TYR A 32 -5.50 -51.92 -8.25
CA TYR A 32 -4.28 -52.48 -7.65
C TYR A 32 -3.97 -51.73 -6.35
N ILE A 33 -3.86 -52.47 -5.24
CA ILE A 33 -3.54 -51.91 -3.93
C ILE A 33 -2.10 -52.28 -3.57
N GLN A 34 -1.19 -51.31 -3.65
CA GLN A 34 0.19 -51.47 -3.20
C GLN A 34 0.28 -51.20 -1.69
N LYS A 35 0.80 -52.16 -0.92
CA LYS A 35 1.08 -52.03 0.51
C LYS A 35 2.57 -52.28 0.74
N GLU A 36 3.22 -51.43 1.54
CA GLU A 36 4.62 -51.57 1.94
C GLU A 36 4.74 -51.63 3.47
N GLY A 37 5.71 -52.39 3.97
CA GLY A 37 5.99 -52.49 5.40
C GLY A 37 6.74 -51.24 5.88
N ILE A 38 6.47 -50.80 7.11
CA ILE A 38 7.14 -49.66 7.72
C ILE A 38 8.54 -50.06 8.18
N ASP A 39 9.54 -49.22 7.94
CA ASP A 39 10.87 -49.42 8.49
C ASP A 39 10.84 -49.32 10.03
N SER A 40 11.36 -50.35 10.70
CA SER A 40 11.54 -50.37 12.15
C SER A 40 12.26 -49.12 12.68
N ALA A 41 13.22 -48.57 11.93
CA ALA A 41 13.99 -47.40 12.30
C ALA A 41 13.19 -46.08 12.25
N GLU A 42 12.12 -45.99 11.45
CA GLU A 42 11.29 -44.78 11.33
C GLU A 42 9.90 -44.94 11.98
N SER A 43 9.53 -46.18 12.34
CA SER A 43 8.21 -46.54 12.87
C SER A 43 7.73 -45.70 14.06
N TYR A 44 8.61 -45.39 15.01
CA TYR A 44 8.25 -44.61 16.20
C TYR A 44 7.78 -43.19 15.86
N LYS A 45 8.38 -42.57 14.83
CA LYS A 45 8.04 -41.20 14.40
C LYS A 45 6.69 -41.19 13.68
N MET A 46 6.49 -42.12 12.74
CA MET A 46 5.23 -42.24 12.00
C MET A 46 4.04 -42.55 12.94
N LEU A 47 4.24 -43.42 13.93
CA LEU A 47 3.20 -43.76 14.91
C LEU A 47 2.89 -42.58 15.86
N ALA A 48 3.91 -41.82 16.27
CA ALA A 48 3.72 -40.63 17.10
C ALA A 48 3.00 -39.49 16.34
N GLU A 49 3.32 -39.29 15.05
CA GLU A 49 2.62 -38.34 14.17
C GLU A 49 1.14 -38.71 14.04
N TYR A 50 0.84 -39.99 13.80
CA TYR A 50 -0.54 -40.48 13.74
C TYR A 50 -1.32 -40.24 15.05
N LEU A 51 -0.70 -40.49 16.21
CA LEU A 51 -1.31 -40.18 17.50
C LEU A 51 -1.54 -38.66 17.66
N THR A 52 -0.58 -37.85 17.21
CA THR A 52 -0.65 -36.38 17.26
C THR A 52 -1.84 -35.86 16.46
N GLU A 53 -2.07 -36.39 15.25
CA GLU A 53 -3.23 -36.02 14.43
C GLU A 53 -4.56 -36.34 15.12
N ILE A 54 -4.67 -37.51 15.74
CA ILE A 54 -5.88 -37.94 16.45
C ILE A 54 -6.14 -37.02 17.66
N VAL A 55 -5.14 -36.85 18.53
CA VAL A 55 -5.26 -36.03 19.74
C VAL A 55 -5.57 -34.58 19.38
N SER A 56 -4.87 -34.01 18.38
CA SER A 56 -5.15 -32.66 17.88
C SER A 56 -6.59 -32.52 17.36
N GLY A 57 -7.08 -33.52 16.63
CA GLY A 57 -8.47 -33.60 16.17
C GLY A 57 -9.50 -33.61 17.32
N ILE A 58 -9.23 -34.37 18.38
CA ILE A 58 -10.06 -34.41 19.59
C ILE A 58 -10.05 -33.04 20.29
N LEU A 59 -8.87 -32.47 20.55
CA LEU A 59 -8.74 -31.17 21.21
C LEU A 59 -9.44 -30.05 20.42
N LYS A 60 -9.38 -30.08 19.08
CA LYS A 60 -10.02 -29.10 18.18
C LYS A 60 -11.54 -29.25 18.10
N SER A 61 -12.07 -30.48 18.12
CA SER A 61 -13.49 -30.75 17.89
C SER A 61 -14.33 -30.78 19.18
N TYR A 62 -13.79 -31.32 20.28
CA TYR A 62 -14.54 -31.58 21.51
C TYR A 62 -14.80 -30.30 22.34
N PHE A 63 -13.87 -29.35 22.35
CA PHE A 63 -13.98 -28.15 23.20
C PHE A 63 -14.53 -26.89 22.49
N ARG A 64 -15.03 -27.02 21.26
CA ARG A 64 -15.36 -25.90 20.37
C ARG A 64 -16.64 -25.12 20.72
N LEU A 65 -17.36 -25.51 21.78
CA LEU A 65 -18.66 -24.93 22.19
C LEU A 65 -18.62 -24.24 23.57
N LYS A 66 -17.46 -24.21 24.24
CA LYS A 66 -17.30 -23.59 25.58
C LYS A 66 -16.65 -22.21 25.47
N ASP A 67 -16.73 -21.43 26.55
CA ASP A 67 -16.02 -20.14 26.64
C ASP A 67 -14.51 -20.35 26.43
N SER A 68 -13.86 -19.39 25.79
CA SER A 68 -12.45 -19.43 25.37
C SER A 68 -11.48 -19.72 26.52
N LYS A 69 -11.77 -19.21 27.72
CA LYS A 69 -10.95 -19.43 28.92
C LYS A 69 -11.12 -20.83 29.51
N GLU A 70 -12.34 -21.34 29.54
CA GLU A 70 -12.62 -22.71 30.02
C GLU A 70 -12.07 -23.76 29.06
N THR A 71 -11.99 -23.42 27.76
CA THR A 71 -11.50 -24.30 26.71
C THR A 71 -10.02 -24.65 26.89
N ILE A 72 -9.16 -23.65 27.15
CA ILE A 72 -7.71 -23.90 27.31
C ILE A 72 -7.43 -24.73 28.57
N SER A 73 -8.08 -24.41 29.69
CA SER A 73 -7.94 -25.18 30.93
C SER A 73 -8.36 -26.63 30.73
N ALA A 74 -9.49 -26.87 30.05
CA ALA A 74 -9.96 -28.23 29.80
C ALA A 74 -9.06 -29.00 28.82
N GLN A 75 -8.42 -28.32 27.88
CA GLN A 75 -7.41 -28.93 27.00
C GLN A 75 -6.14 -29.30 27.76
N VAL A 76 -5.67 -28.44 28.67
CA VAL A 76 -4.54 -28.70 29.57
C VAL A 76 -4.80 -29.93 30.43
N ASP A 77 -5.98 -30.04 31.03
CA ASP A 77 -6.39 -31.20 31.82
C ASP A 77 -6.30 -32.51 31.04
N VAL A 78 -6.74 -32.51 29.76
CA VAL A 78 -6.67 -33.70 28.90
C VAL A 78 -5.23 -34.09 28.64
N VAL A 79 -4.35 -33.13 28.31
CA VAL A 79 -2.93 -33.40 28.06
C VAL A 79 -2.26 -33.93 29.32
N ASN A 80 -2.47 -33.29 30.48
CA ASN A 80 -1.91 -33.73 31.76
C ASN A 80 -2.42 -35.12 32.17
N ARG A 81 -3.67 -35.48 31.83
CA ARG A 81 -4.20 -36.84 32.04
C ARG A 81 -3.52 -37.88 31.15
N ILE A 82 -3.23 -37.55 29.89
CA ILE A 82 -2.51 -38.43 28.98
C ILE A 82 -1.09 -38.67 29.51
N LEU A 83 -0.39 -37.62 29.95
CA LEU A 83 0.94 -37.74 30.56
C LEU A 83 0.92 -38.64 31.80
N LYS A 84 -0.01 -38.40 32.73
CA LYS A 84 -0.19 -39.26 33.92
C LYS A 84 -0.49 -40.71 33.59
N PHE A 85 -1.28 -40.96 32.55
CA PHE A 85 -1.56 -42.32 32.09
C PHE A 85 -0.29 -43.01 31.56
N ILE A 86 0.52 -42.31 30.75
CA ILE A 86 1.80 -42.84 30.24
C ILE A 86 2.74 -43.17 31.40
N GLU A 87 2.87 -42.27 32.37
CA GLU A 87 3.70 -42.50 33.56
C GLU A 87 3.22 -43.69 34.40
N GLN A 88 1.91 -43.88 34.55
CA GLN A 88 1.35 -45.02 35.28
C GLN A 88 1.64 -46.36 34.59
N GLU A 89 1.46 -46.44 33.28
CA GLU A 89 1.65 -47.68 32.51
C GLU A 89 3.14 -48.07 32.38
N TRP A 90 4.04 -47.09 32.27
CA TRP A 90 5.48 -47.31 32.06
C TRP A 90 6.39 -46.97 33.24
N ASN A 91 5.82 -46.80 34.45
CA ASN A 91 6.56 -46.48 35.67
C ASN A 91 7.72 -47.48 35.94
N THR A 92 7.48 -48.77 35.69
CA THR A 92 8.48 -49.84 35.88
C THR A 92 9.67 -49.75 34.92
N GLN A 93 9.59 -48.93 33.87
CA GLN A 93 10.65 -48.68 32.89
C GLN A 93 11.38 -47.35 33.14
N GLY A 94 11.09 -46.66 34.24
CA GLY A 94 11.75 -45.41 34.64
C GLY A 94 11.33 -44.18 33.85
N ILE A 95 10.17 -44.22 33.17
CA ILE A 95 9.59 -43.05 32.49
C ILE A 95 8.90 -42.18 33.53
N GLU A 96 9.42 -40.97 33.74
CA GLU A 96 8.83 -39.95 34.62
C GLU A 96 8.36 -38.76 33.76
N THR A 97 7.06 -38.46 33.75
CA THR A 97 6.48 -37.34 32.99
C THR A 97 6.04 -36.18 33.88
N SER A 98 6.33 -36.27 35.19
CA SER A 98 5.91 -35.32 36.22
C SER A 98 6.38 -33.88 35.91
N LEU A 99 7.58 -33.74 35.34
CA LEU A 99 8.20 -32.48 34.94
C LEU A 99 7.67 -31.93 33.60
N ASP A 100 7.04 -32.76 32.77
CA ASP A 100 6.48 -32.38 31.46
C ASP A 100 5.01 -31.93 31.55
N GLN A 101 4.40 -32.04 32.74
CA GLN A 101 3.04 -31.58 32.98
C GLN A 101 2.94 -30.06 32.79
N LEU A 102 1.88 -29.64 32.10
CA LEU A 102 1.60 -28.22 31.86
C LEU A 102 1.14 -27.56 33.16
N SER A 103 1.67 -26.37 33.45
CA SER A 103 1.31 -25.60 34.64
C SER A 103 -0.15 -25.16 34.62
N GLU A 104 -0.82 -25.32 35.77
CA GLU A 104 -2.18 -24.83 36.05
C GLU A 104 -2.20 -23.46 36.75
N GLU A 105 -1.04 -22.93 37.19
CA GLU A 105 -0.95 -21.65 37.90
C GLU A 105 -1.11 -20.46 36.92
N ASP A 106 -2.17 -19.66 37.13
CA ASP A 106 -2.46 -18.38 36.48
C ASP A 106 -2.31 -18.32 34.95
N LYS A 107 -3.11 -19.14 34.25
CA LYS A 107 -3.29 -19.19 32.78
C LYS A 107 -2.04 -19.69 32.05
N LEU A 108 -2.19 -20.75 31.26
CA LEU A 108 -1.14 -21.25 30.37
C LEU A 108 -0.55 -20.11 29.53
N MET A 109 0.69 -19.70 29.84
CA MET A 109 1.40 -18.62 29.13
C MET A 109 2.47 -19.19 28.21
N PHE A 110 2.71 -18.50 27.10
CA PHE A 110 3.76 -18.87 26.15
C PHE A 110 5.05 -18.12 26.49
N LEU A 111 6.13 -18.84 26.84
CA LEU A 111 7.44 -18.25 27.10
C LEU A 111 8.05 -17.73 25.78
N ARG A 112 8.07 -16.41 25.60
CA ARG A 112 8.63 -15.77 24.38
C ARG A 112 10.11 -15.42 24.45
N GLY A 113 10.71 -15.36 25.64
CA GLY A 113 12.12 -15.06 25.80
C GLY A 113 12.51 -14.75 27.23
N ILE A 114 13.80 -14.89 27.53
CA ILE A 114 14.41 -14.53 28.81
C ILE A 114 15.43 -13.42 28.54
N TYR A 115 15.24 -12.27 29.17
CA TYR A 115 16.08 -11.09 28.95
C TYR A 115 16.75 -10.66 30.25
N SER A 116 18.07 -10.49 30.21
CA SER A 116 18.81 -9.92 31.33
C SER A 116 18.40 -8.46 31.55
N LYS A 117 18.15 -8.10 32.81
CA LYS A 117 17.89 -6.71 33.24
C LYS A 117 19.17 -5.98 33.64
N VAL A 118 20.31 -6.67 33.68
CA VAL A 118 21.57 -6.10 34.16
C VAL A 118 22.07 -5.07 33.14
N GLY A 119 22.28 -3.84 33.60
CA GLY A 119 22.82 -2.74 32.77
C GLY A 119 21.84 -2.15 31.74
N LEU A 120 20.55 -2.51 31.79
CA LEU A 120 19.53 -2.04 30.84
C LEU A 120 18.34 -1.40 31.56
N THR A 121 17.81 -0.31 31.01
CA THR A 121 16.57 0.29 31.49
C THR A 121 15.37 -0.59 31.14
N LYS A 122 14.24 -0.39 31.84
CA LYS A 122 12.99 -1.10 31.55
C LYS A 122 12.57 -0.95 30.07
N GLU A 123 12.70 0.24 29.52
CA GLU A 123 12.39 0.55 28.12
C GLU A 123 13.31 -0.20 27.15
N GLN A 124 14.61 -0.32 27.46
CA GLN A 124 15.56 -1.07 26.64
C GLN A 124 15.27 -2.58 26.64
N VAL A 125 14.85 -3.13 27.78
CA VAL A 125 14.43 -4.53 27.89
C VAL A 125 13.14 -4.77 27.10
N GLU A 126 12.16 -3.87 27.20
CA GLU A 126 10.92 -3.95 26.42
C GLU A 126 11.15 -3.80 24.91
N ALA A 127 12.10 -2.97 24.49
CA ALA A 127 12.50 -2.85 23.09
C ALA A 127 13.11 -4.17 22.58
N LYS A 128 14.05 -4.77 23.34
CA LYS A 128 14.63 -6.08 22.98
C LYS A 128 13.57 -7.18 22.90
N ALA A 129 12.57 -7.17 23.79
CA ALA A 129 11.49 -8.14 23.77
C ALA A 129 10.59 -8.05 22.52
N LYS A 130 10.54 -6.89 21.86
CA LYS A 130 9.75 -6.70 20.62
C LYS A 130 10.45 -7.22 19.38
N ASN A 131 11.77 -7.44 19.43
CA ASN A 131 12.61 -7.77 18.28
C ASN A 131 12.53 -9.23 17.83
N HIS A 132 11.64 -10.03 18.42
CA HIS A 132 11.33 -11.37 17.90
C HIS A 132 10.72 -11.31 16.49
N PRO A 133 11.01 -12.32 15.62
CA PRO A 133 10.32 -12.53 14.36
C PRO A 133 8.80 -12.65 14.56
N VAL A 134 8.01 -11.99 13.72
CA VAL A 134 6.54 -11.98 13.76
C VAL A 134 5.99 -13.37 13.43
N SER A 135 6.66 -14.10 12.52
CA SER A 135 6.33 -15.48 12.18
C SER A 135 6.55 -16.46 13.34
N GLY A 136 7.37 -16.11 14.33
CA GLY A 136 7.73 -16.95 15.47
C GLY A 136 8.79 -18.00 15.14
N TYR A 137 8.95 -19.01 16.02
CA TYR A 137 9.98 -20.06 15.92
C TYR A 137 9.44 -21.49 15.82
N ARG A 138 8.11 -21.66 15.74
CA ARG A 138 7.48 -22.98 15.76
C ARG A 138 6.98 -23.45 14.41
N VAL A 139 6.75 -22.53 13.48
CA VAL A 139 6.16 -22.80 12.17
C VAL A 139 7.06 -22.19 11.11
N SER A 140 7.24 -22.92 10.02
CA SER A 140 7.98 -22.53 8.84
C SER A 140 7.07 -21.74 7.91
N ASN A 141 7.61 -20.72 7.27
CA ASN A 141 6.85 -19.77 6.47
C ASN A 141 7.42 -19.69 5.06
N LEU A 142 6.54 -19.50 4.07
CA LEU A 142 6.93 -19.22 2.69
C LEU A 142 6.83 -17.71 2.44
N PHE A 143 7.87 -17.13 1.85
CA PHE A 143 7.93 -15.75 1.43
C PHE A 143 7.96 -15.70 -0.10
N THR A 144 6.95 -15.03 -0.71
CA THR A 144 6.71 -14.97 -2.17
C THR A 144 6.79 -13.54 -2.75
N GLY A 145 7.09 -12.53 -1.92
CA GLY A 145 7.36 -11.15 -2.38
C GLY A 145 6.15 -10.22 -2.57
N GLY A 146 5.00 -10.45 -1.90
CA GLY A 146 3.87 -9.51 -1.95
C GLY A 146 3.66 -8.61 -0.72
N ASN A 147 2.40 -8.31 -0.36
CA ASN A 147 1.98 -7.45 0.75
C ASN A 147 2.03 -8.14 2.14
N ASP A 148 2.70 -9.28 2.24
CA ASP A 148 2.85 -10.04 3.48
C ASP A 148 3.97 -9.50 4.38
N ILE A 149 4.23 -10.21 5.48
CA ILE A 149 5.40 -9.98 6.33
C ILE A 149 6.64 -9.93 5.43
N SER A 150 7.32 -8.79 5.45
CA SER A 150 8.47 -8.56 4.58
C SER A 150 9.64 -9.46 4.99
N MET A 151 10.26 -10.14 4.02
CA MET A 151 11.40 -11.04 4.30
C MET A 151 12.56 -10.27 4.93
N ASP A 152 12.86 -9.06 4.45
CA ASP A 152 13.90 -8.20 5.04
C ASP A 152 13.59 -7.84 6.50
N ASP A 153 12.33 -7.54 6.84
CA ASP A 153 11.92 -7.29 8.22
C ASP A 153 12.15 -8.49 9.14
N GLU A 154 11.81 -9.70 8.68
CA GLU A 154 12.00 -10.93 9.46
C GLU A 154 13.48 -11.29 9.58
N VAL A 155 14.25 -11.16 8.50
CA VAL A 155 15.70 -11.35 8.51
C VAL A 155 16.36 -10.39 9.50
N ARG A 156 15.97 -9.10 9.53
CA ARG A 156 16.49 -8.14 10.52
C ARG A 156 16.16 -8.55 11.96
N ARG A 157 14.95 -9.04 12.23
CA ARG A 157 14.56 -9.57 13.55
C ARG A 157 15.33 -10.83 13.92
N ASP A 158 15.56 -11.72 12.96
CA ASP A 158 16.39 -12.92 13.15
C ASP A 158 17.85 -12.52 13.45
N ILE A 159 18.45 -11.55 12.74
CA ILE A 159 19.78 -10.99 13.04
C ILE A 159 19.84 -10.47 14.49
N GLN A 160 18.84 -9.71 14.93
CA GLN A 160 18.82 -9.12 16.27
C GLN A 160 18.70 -10.16 17.39
N THR A 161 18.23 -11.37 17.10
CA THR A 161 18.00 -12.43 18.10
C THR A 161 18.96 -13.61 17.98
N ALA A 162 19.74 -13.70 16.91
CA ALA A 162 20.76 -14.72 16.70
C ALA A 162 21.98 -14.53 17.61
N ASP A 163 22.66 -15.64 17.90
CA ASP A 163 23.99 -15.70 18.52
C ASP A 163 25.07 -15.97 17.45
N GLU A 164 24.76 -16.78 16.43
CA GLU A 164 25.63 -17.01 15.28
C GLU A 164 24.85 -16.85 13.96
N ILE A 165 25.51 -16.29 12.95
CA ILE A 165 24.93 -16.04 11.63
C ILE A 165 25.86 -16.60 10.56
N ASP A 166 25.31 -17.48 9.72
CA ASP A 166 26.01 -18.06 8.59
C ASP A 166 25.26 -17.71 7.29
N LEU A 167 25.92 -16.99 6.38
CA LEU A 167 25.34 -16.51 5.12
C LEU A 167 26.07 -17.14 3.93
N VAL A 168 25.34 -17.79 3.03
CA VAL A 168 25.84 -18.23 1.72
C VAL A 168 24.99 -17.59 0.66
N VAL A 169 25.58 -16.76 -0.19
CA VAL A 169 24.87 -16.13 -1.30
C VAL A 169 25.77 -16.06 -2.52
N SER A 170 25.19 -16.23 -3.70
CA SER A 170 25.95 -16.18 -4.95
C SER A 170 26.44 -14.76 -5.26
N PHE A 171 25.68 -13.73 -4.88
CA PHE A 171 26.15 -12.35 -5.00
C PHE A 171 25.59 -11.43 -3.92
N ILE A 172 26.33 -10.33 -3.66
CA ILE A 172 25.98 -9.31 -2.69
C ILE A 172 25.95 -7.95 -3.40
N LYS A 173 24.77 -7.35 -3.49
CA LYS A 173 24.58 -5.99 -3.98
C LYS A 173 24.61 -5.00 -2.82
N PHE A 174 25.22 -3.84 -3.04
CA PHE A 174 25.35 -2.78 -2.04
C PHE A 174 23.98 -2.34 -1.51
N GLU A 175 23.01 -2.15 -2.41
CA GLU A 175 21.63 -1.77 -2.07
C GLU A 175 20.93 -2.78 -1.16
N GLY A 176 21.14 -4.08 -1.40
CA GLY A 176 20.57 -5.14 -0.56
C GLY A 176 21.24 -5.22 0.80
N LEU A 177 22.57 -5.14 0.84
CA LEU A 177 23.33 -5.20 2.09
C LEU A 177 22.97 -4.03 3.01
N ARG A 178 22.73 -2.86 2.44
CA ARG A 178 22.36 -1.65 3.19
C ARG A 178 21.10 -1.81 4.04
N LEU A 179 20.17 -2.67 3.63
CA LEU A 179 18.98 -2.99 4.42
C LEU A 179 19.32 -3.71 5.73
N LEU A 180 20.44 -4.46 5.77
CA LEU A 180 20.83 -5.33 6.88
C LEU A 180 22.04 -4.81 7.68
N ILE A 181 22.84 -3.91 7.10
CA ILE A 181 24.18 -3.58 7.60
C ILE A 181 24.18 -3.00 9.02
N ASP A 182 23.21 -2.16 9.37
CA ASP A 182 23.14 -1.57 10.71
C ASP A 182 22.76 -2.60 11.78
N ASP A 183 21.93 -3.58 11.43
CA ASP A 183 21.59 -4.69 12.32
C ASP A 183 22.75 -5.68 12.46
N LEU A 184 23.48 -5.95 11.36
CA LEU A 184 24.73 -6.73 11.40
C LEU A 184 25.79 -6.03 12.27
N ARG A 185 25.96 -4.71 12.14
CA ARG A 185 26.88 -3.94 13.00
C ARG A 185 26.52 -4.08 14.48
N LYS A 186 25.23 -3.95 14.82
CA LYS A 186 24.75 -4.16 16.20
C LYS A 186 24.91 -5.61 16.66
N PHE A 187 24.76 -6.58 15.76
CA PHE A 187 24.98 -7.99 16.05
C PHE A 187 26.45 -8.22 16.44
N VAL A 188 27.40 -7.78 15.62
CA VAL A 188 28.84 -8.02 15.80
C VAL A 188 29.40 -7.33 17.06
N MET A 189 28.82 -6.20 17.47
CA MET A 189 29.20 -5.53 18.74
C MET A 189 28.81 -6.31 20.01
N ARG A 190 27.98 -7.36 19.91
CA ARG A 190 27.60 -8.17 21.07
C ARG A 190 28.70 -9.19 21.40
N PRO A 191 28.99 -9.41 22.70
CA PRO A 191 29.94 -10.45 23.10
C PRO A 191 29.45 -11.83 22.68
N ASP A 192 30.39 -12.72 22.38
CA ASP A 192 30.15 -14.13 22.00
C ASP A 192 29.28 -14.32 20.74
N THR A 193 29.27 -13.35 19.83
CA THR A 193 28.62 -13.48 18.52
C THR A 193 29.61 -13.83 17.42
N ARG A 194 29.14 -14.51 16.37
CA ARG A 194 29.96 -14.88 15.20
C ARG A 194 29.18 -14.70 13.90
N LEU A 195 29.79 -14.04 12.91
CA LEU A 195 29.25 -13.86 11.56
C LEU A 195 30.18 -14.49 10.52
N ARG A 196 29.68 -15.46 9.75
CA ARG A 196 30.39 -16.08 8.62
C ARG A 196 29.68 -15.78 7.31
N VAL A 197 30.39 -15.26 6.31
CA VAL A 197 29.83 -14.91 4.99
C VAL A 197 30.60 -15.59 3.87
N MET A 198 29.89 -16.32 3.00
CA MET A 198 30.42 -16.94 1.78
C MET A 198 29.82 -16.29 0.54
N THR A 199 30.68 -15.97 -0.44
CA THR A 199 30.27 -15.40 -1.74
C THR A 199 31.14 -15.90 -2.90
N THR A 200 30.86 -15.47 -4.13
CA THR A 200 31.64 -15.81 -5.32
C THR A 200 31.88 -14.59 -6.24
N THR A 201 32.93 -14.64 -7.05
CA THR A 201 33.24 -13.64 -8.09
C THR A 201 32.52 -13.94 -9.42
N TYR A 202 31.83 -15.07 -9.52
CA TYR A 202 31.11 -15.52 -10.71
C TYR A 202 30.17 -14.42 -11.27
N MET A 203 30.24 -14.17 -12.58
CA MET A 203 29.52 -13.13 -13.34
C MET A 203 29.79 -11.66 -12.94
N GLY A 204 30.74 -11.37 -12.05
CA GLY A 204 31.01 -10.00 -11.61
C GLY A 204 29.82 -9.29 -10.94
N ALA A 205 28.82 -10.07 -10.48
CA ALA A 205 27.55 -9.55 -10.00
C ALA A 205 27.65 -8.92 -8.60
N THR A 206 28.57 -9.37 -7.74
CA THR A 206 28.80 -8.80 -6.42
C THR A 206 29.34 -7.36 -6.53
N ASP A 207 28.88 -6.45 -5.66
CA ASP A 207 29.41 -5.09 -5.59
C ASP A 207 30.63 -5.05 -4.65
N PRO A 208 31.81 -4.59 -5.13
CA PRO A 208 33.03 -4.48 -4.32
C PRO A 208 32.81 -3.72 -3.00
N LYS A 209 32.08 -2.60 -3.07
CA LYS A 209 31.75 -1.78 -1.90
C LYS A 209 30.98 -2.54 -0.82
N ALA A 210 30.11 -3.48 -1.21
CA ALA A 210 29.35 -4.28 -0.25
C ALA A 210 30.26 -5.22 0.56
N VAL A 211 31.22 -5.87 -0.10
CA VAL A 211 32.20 -6.74 0.57
C VAL A 211 33.13 -5.93 1.46
N ARG A 212 33.57 -4.75 1.01
CA ARG A 212 34.37 -3.82 1.81
C ARG A 212 33.64 -3.37 3.10
N MET A 213 32.34 -3.10 3.01
CA MET A 213 31.53 -2.78 4.20
C MET A 213 31.44 -3.96 5.16
N LEU A 214 31.22 -5.18 4.68
CA LEU A 214 31.22 -6.38 5.53
C LEU A 214 32.59 -6.60 6.17
N TYR A 215 33.67 -6.43 5.42
CA TYR A 215 35.03 -6.55 5.91
C TYR A 215 35.32 -5.53 7.02
N SER A 216 34.84 -4.29 6.90
CA SER A 216 34.99 -3.28 7.96
C SER A 216 34.33 -3.66 9.29
N LEU A 217 33.36 -4.58 9.29
CA LEU A 217 32.77 -5.09 10.53
C LEU A 217 33.73 -6.00 11.31
N SER A 218 34.74 -6.58 10.66
CA SER A 218 35.76 -7.40 11.34
C SER A 218 36.60 -6.61 12.35
N GLU A 219 36.67 -5.28 12.21
CA GLU A 219 37.32 -4.40 13.19
C GLU A 219 36.54 -4.30 14.52
N MET A 220 35.25 -4.63 14.51
CA MET A 220 34.34 -4.44 15.65
C MET A 220 34.00 -5.75 16.37
N GLY A 221 34.25 -6.92 15.76
CA GLY A 221 33.94 -8.22 16.35
C GLY A 221 34.23 -9.38 15.40
N ASN A 222 33.71 -10.57 15.72
CA ASN A 222 34.07 -11.81 15.03
C ASN A 222 33.31 -11.98 13.69
N VAL A 223 33.93 -11.49 12.62
CA VAL A 223 33.42 -11.56 11.24
C VAL A 223 34.44 -12.27 10.35
N GLU A 224 34.02 -13.34 9.69
CA GLU A 224 34.82 -14.09 8.73
C GLU A 224 34.15 -14.05 7.35
N ILE A 225 34.91 -13.75 6.31
CA ILE A 225 34.42 -13.68 4.93
C ILE A 225 35.28 -14.59 4.06
N ARG A 226 34.63 -15.45 3.27
CA ARG A 226 35.30 -16.28 2.26
C ARG A 226 34.67 -16.08 0.88
N ALA A 227 35.48 -16.07 -0.16
CA ALA A 227 35.02 -15.96 -1.55
C ALA A 227 35.65 -17.01 -2.46
N SER A 228 34.87 -17.53 -3.40
CA SER A 228 35.39 -18.35 -4.48
C SER A 228 35.74 -17.49 -5.70
N PHE A 229 36.94 -17.70 -6.25
CA PHE A 229 37.48 -16.96 -7.40
C PHE A 229 37.32 -17.70 -8.74
N ASN A 230 36.66 -18.86 -8.75
CA ASN A 230 36.62 -19.74 -9.91
C ASN A 230 35.59 -19.26 -10.95
N THR A 231 36.07 -18.71 -12.07
CA THR A 231 35.22 -18.08 -13.13
C THR A 231 34.74 -19.05 -14.21
N LYS A 232 35.17 -20.32 -14.20
CA LYS A 232 34.94 -21.26 -15.32
C LYS A 232 33.92 -22.38 -15.06
N GLN A 233 33.50 -22.60 -13.81
CA GLN A 233 32.50 -23.60 -13.46
C GLN A 233 31.51 -23.06 -12.45
N GLU A 234 30.22 -23.22 -12.76
CA GLU A 234 29.09 -22.80 -11.95
C GLU A 234 28.95 -23.74 -10.72
N ARG A 235 29.66 -23.44 -9.61
CA ARG A 235 29.71 -24.32 -8.42
C ARG A 235 28.86 -23.85 -7.22
N LEU A 236 28.52 -22.56 -7.12
CA LEU A 236 27.80 -22.00 -5.97
C LEU A 236 26.55 -21.20 -6.37
N HIS A 237 25.41 -21.90 -6.45
CA HIS A 237 24.07 -21.30 -6.62
C HIS A 237 23.23 -21.36 -5.34
N ALA A 238 23.82 -21.83 -4.24
CA ALA A 238 23.17 -21.92 -2.94
C ALA A 238 22.93 -20.53 -2.35
N LYS A 239 21.75 -20.34 -1.77
CA LYS A 239 21.32 -19.11 -1.12
C LYS A 239 20.66 -19.47 0.20
N ALA A 240 21.37 -19.22 1.28
CA ALA A 240 20.93 -19.58 2.60
C ALA A 240 21.33 -18.51 3.63
N TYR A 241 20.39 -18.20 4.52
CA TYR A 241 20.61 -17.33 5.67
C TYR A 241 20.30 -18.15 6.92
N ILE A 242 21.30 -18.49 7.71
CA ILE A 242 21.16 -19.38 8.86
C ILE A 242 21.41 -18.58 10.13
N PHE A 243 20.46 -18.65 11.05
CA PHE A 243 20.47 -17.93 12.32
C PHE A 243 20.42 -18.95 13.46
N SER A 244 21.55 -19.12 14.15
CA SER A 244 21.67 -20.06 15.27
C SER A 244 21.55 -19.33 16.61
N ARG A 245 20.94 -20.00 17.59
CA ARG A 245 20.68 -19.50 18.93
C ARG A 245 21.05 -20.54 19.97
N LYS A 246 21.61 -20.10 21.11
CA LYS A 246 21.91 -20.97 22.27
C LYS A 246 20.66 -21.63 22.86
N SER A 247 19.48 -21.08 22.56
CA SER A 247 18.18 -21.65 22.94
C SER A 247 17.70 -22.78 22.03
N ASN A 248 18.46 -23.18 21.00
CA ASN A 248 18.10 -24.19 19.98
C ASN A 248 16.85 -23.87 19.14
N PHE A 249 16.42 -22.60 19.13
CA PHE A 249 15.33 -22.11 18.28
C PHE A 249 15.91 -21.51 17.00
N ASP A 250 16.66 -22.31 16.25
CA ASP A 250 17.35 -21.85 15.05
C ASP A 250 16.37 -21.68 13.89
N THR A 251 16.76 -20.80 12.97
CA THR A 251 15.98 -20.47 11.79
C THR A 251 16.89 -20.42 10.58
N ALA A 252 16.39 -20.87 9.43
CA ALA A 252 17.13 -20.77 8.16
C ALA A 252 16.20 -20.35 7.04
N TYR A 253 16.63 -19.41 6.20
CA TYR A 253 15.95 -19.05 4.96
C TYR A 253 16.66 -19.76 3.82
N ILE A 254 15.93 -20.56 3.06
CA ILE A 254 16.45 -21.35 1.94
C ILE A 254 15.59 -21.02 0.73
N GLY A 255 16.21 -20.60 -0.38
CA GLY A 255 15.44 -20.21 -1.55
C GLY A 255 16.28 -19.60 -2.67
N SER A 256 15.66 -18.70 -3.41
CA SER A 256 16.25 -18.03 -4.56
C SER A 256 16.81 -16.64 -4.26
N SER A 257 16.66 -16.12 -3.03
CA SER A 257 17.08 -14.76 -2.70
C SER A 257 18.56 -14.60 -2.39
N ASN A 258 19.25 -13.75 -3.18
CA ASN A 258 20.57 -13.23 -2.85
C ASN A 258 20.48 -11.98 -1.95
N ILE A 259 21.61 -11.47 -1.44
CA ILE A 259 21.64 -10.15 -0.79
C ILE A 259 21.52 -9.06 -1.86
N SER A 260 20.30 -8.81 -2.30
CA SER A 260 19.95 -7.75 -3.22
C SER A 260 18.59 -7.18 -2.85
N ARG A 261 18.34 -5.94 -3.26
CA ARG A 261 17.11 -5.24 -2.91
C ARG A 261 15.87 -5.95 -3.44
N SER A 262 15.89 -6.34 -4.72
CA SER A 262 14.78 -7.08 -5.34
C SER A 262 14.53 -8.37 -4.57
N ALA A 263 15.58 -9.14 -4.27
CA ALA A 263 15.43 -10.45 -3.66
C ALA A 263 14.97 -10.43 -2.18
N LEU A 264 15.40 -9.46 -1.38
CA LEU A 264 15.05 -9.38 0.05
C LEU A 264 13.71 -8.70 0.32
N THR A 265 13.24 -7.86 -0.61
CA THR A 265 11.99 -7.11 -0.41
C THR A 265 10.83 -7.78 -1.12
N LYS A 266 10.60 -7.47 -2.40
CA LYS A 266 9.38 -7.86 -3.13
C LYS A 266 9.61 -8.33 -4.57
N GLY A 267 10.81 -8.85 -4.84
CA GLY A 267 11.04 -9.70 -6.01
C GLY A 267 10.15 -10.93 -5.91
N LEU A 268 9.73 -11.46 -7.07
CA LEU A 268 9.00 -12.72 -7.15
C LEU A 268 9.96 -13.88 -6.85
N GLU A 269 10.37 -13.99 -5.60
CA GLU A 269 11.30 -14.98 -5.09
C GLU A 269 10.55 -15.91 -4.15
N TRP A 270 10.94 -17.18 -4.14
CA TRP A 270 10.37 -18.15 -3.21
C TRP A 270 11.43 -18.46 -2.16
N ASN A 271 11.18 -18.05 -0.92
CA ASN A 271 12.07 -18.35 0.20
C ASN A 271 11.30 -19.06 1.29
N MET A 272 11.75 -20.25 1.64
CA MET A 272 11.22 -21.00 2.76
C MET A 272 12.05 -20.66 3.98
N ARG A 273 11.41 -20.04 4.97
CA ARG A 273 11.96 -19.92 6.32
C ARG A 273 11.61 -21.16 7.10
N VAL A 274 12.62 -21.92 7.45
CA VAL A 274 12.53 -23.18 8.18
C VAL A 274 12.88 -22.94 9.64
N THR A 275 12.23 -23.66 10.56
CA THR A 275 12.49 -23.58 12.01
C THR A 275 12.94 -24.93 12.57
N THR A 276 13.79 -24.93 13.60
CA THR A 276 14.25 -26.18 14.25
C THR A 276 13.12 -26.98 14.87
N ILE A 277 12.05 -26.33 15.35
CA ILE A 277 10.95 -27.00 16.05
C ILE A 277 10.13 -27.88 15.10
N GLU A 278 9.84 -27.38 13.90
CA GLU A 278 9.07 -28.13 12.91
C GLU A 278 9.97 -29.03 12.05
N ASN A 279 11.15 -28.54 11.68
CA ASN A 279 12.01 -29.14 10.66
C ASN A 279 13.49 -29.25 11.12
N PRO A 280 13.77 -29.97 12.22
CA PRO A 280 15.12 -30.05 12.79
C PRO A 280 16.14 -30.68 11.82
N HIS A 281 15.71 -31.68 11.05
CA HIS A 281 16.56 -32.38 10.08
C HIS A 281 17.03 -31.46 8.94
N ILE A 282 16.17 -30.53 8.47
CA ILE A 282 16.52 -29.56 7.42
C ILE A 282 17.55 -28.56 7.95
N ILE A 283 17.35 -28.01 9.15
CA ILE A 283 18.30 -27.09 9.78
C ILE A 283 19.67 -27.76 9.96
N ASN A 284 19.70 -28.96 10.53
CA ASN A 284 20.95 -29.69 10.75
C ASN A 284 21.68 -30.00 9.43
N LYS A 285 20.95 -30.43 8.39
CA LYS A 285 21.53 -30.65 7.06
C LYS A 285 22.07 -29.36 6.45
N THR A 286 21.36 -28.24 6.62
CA THR A 286 21.77 -26.92 6.10
C THR A 286 23.05 -26.44 6.77
N LYS A 287 23.15 -26.55 8.10
CA LYS A 287 24.38 -26.22 8.85
C LYS A 287 25.55 -27.12 8.45
N ALA A 288 25.34 -28.43 8.39
CA ALA A 288 26.38 -29.38 7.96
C ALA A 288 26.88 -29.11 6.54
N THR A 289 25.96 -28.75 5.63
CA THR A 289 26.31 -28.37 4.24
C THR A 289 27.08 -27.06 4.20
N PHE A 290 26.67 -26.06 5.00
CA PHE A 290 27.42 -24.81 5.16
C PHE A 290 28.85 -25.09 5.61
N ASP A 291 29.04 -25.86 6.68
CA ASP A 291 30.37 -26.16 7.21
C ASP A 291 31.22 -26.96 6.21
N SER A 292 30.61 -27.84 5.41
CA SER A 292 31.31 -28.54 4.33
C SER A 292 31.80 -27.58 3.24
N TYR A 293 31.02 -26.55 2.88
CA TYR A 293 31.46 -25.53 1.92
C TYR A 293 32.48 -24.59 2.52
N TRP A 294 32.27 -24.18 3.78
CA TRP A 294 33.16 -23.29 4.50
C TRP A 294 34.59 -23.82 4.55
N ASN A 295 34.75 -25.12 4.79
CA ASN A 295 36.04 -25.80 4.90
C ASN A 295 36.58 -26.34 3.57
N SER A 296 35.96 -26.01 2.44
CA SER A 296 36.45 -26.42 1.11
C SER A 296 37.61 -25.53 0.64
N ASP A 297 38.58 -26.12 -0.06
CA ASP A 297 39.70 -25.41 -0.71
C ASP A 297 39.25 -24.45 -1.83
N ASP A 298 37.99 -24.55 -2.30
CA ASP A 298 37.42 -23.69 -3.34
C ASP A 298 37.09 -22.25 -2.84
N PHE A 299 37.14 -22.01 -1.53
CA PHE A 299 36.81 -20.73 -0.90
C PHE A 299 38.01 -20.17 -0.15
N GLU A 300 38.52 -19.04 -0.64
CA GLU A 300 39.64 -18.33 -0.03
C GLU A 300 39.15 -17.29 0.99
N PRO A 301 39.83 -17.10 2.12
CA PRO A 301 39.51 -16.05 3.08
C PRO A 301 39.81 -14.65 2.52
N ILE A 302 38.97 -13.68 2.88
CA ILE A 302 39.21 -12.24 2.71
C ILE A 302 39.55 -11.69 4.09
N ASP A 303 40.82 -11.82 4.48
CA ASP A 303 41.36 -11.51 5.81
C ASP A 303 42.38 -10.34 5.82
N SER A 304 42.66 -9.79 4.65
CA SER A 304 43.64 -8.72 4.43
C SER A 304 43.18 -7.76 3.34
N ASP A 305 43.68 -6.52 3.39
CA ASP A 305 43.42 -5.52 2.36
C ASP A 305 43.93 -5.98 0.97
N GLU A 306 45.00 -6.78 0.92
CA GLU A 306 45.51 -7.37 -0.32
C GLU A 306 44.52 -8.38 -0.92
N ALA A 307 43.96 -9.27 -0.09
CA ALA A 307 42.94 -10.22 -0.52
C ALA A 307 41.65 -9.51 -0.97
N LEU A 308 41.25 -8.43 -0.28
CA LEU A 308 40.11 -7.60 -0.66
C LEU A 308 40.35 -6.92 -2.01
N ASN A 309 41.49 -6.25 -2.21
CA ASN A 309 41.80 -5.58 -3.47
C ASN A 309 41.85 -6.55 -4.65
N ARG A 310 42.42 -7.75 -4.45
CA ARG A 310 42.41 -8.85 -5.45
C ARG A 310 40.99 -9.28 -5.81
N PHE A 311 40.08 -9.33 -4.83
CA PHE A 311 38.66 -9.58 -5.07
C PHE A 311 38.02 -8.46 -5.90
N GLU A 312 38.24 -7.19 -5.57
CA GLU A 312 37.68 -6.06 -6.31
C GLU A 312 38.17 -6.00 -7.77
N GLU A 313 39.46 -6.28 -8.01
CA GLU A 313 40.04 -6.35 -9.36
C GLU A 313 39.43 -7.49 -10.18
N SER A 314 39.21 -8.66 -9.58
CA SER A 314 38.61 -9.81 -10.27
C SER A 314 37.18 -9.51 -10.76
N ILE A 315 36.38 -8.79 -9.97
CA ILE A 315 35.01 -8.37 -10.33
C ILE A 315 35.03 -7.34 -11.46
N ARG A 316 35.93 -6.36 -11.41
CA ARG A 316 36.07 -5.33 -12.46
C ARG A 316 36.42 -5.95 -13.81
N ASN A 317 37.34 -6.91 -13.81
CA ASN A 317 37.77 -7.60 -15.03
C ASN A 317 36.65 -8.41 -15.70
N GLU A 318 35.72 -8.99 -14.92
CA GLU A 318 34.55 -9.69 -15.47
C GLU A 318 33.49 -8.73 -16.00
N ARG A 319 33.19 -7.61 -15.33
CA ARG A 319 32.22 -6.60 -15.80
C ARG A 319 32.61 -5.96 -17.15
N HIS A 320 33.92 -5.81 -17.42
CA HIS A 320 34.41 -5.19 -18.66
C HIS A 320 34.44 -6.11 -19.88
N LYS A 321 34.24 -7.44 -19.73
CA LYS A 321 34.15 -8.35 -20.88
C LYS A 321 32.80 -8.26 -21.61
N ASP A 322 31.72 -7.99 -20.87
CA ASP A 322 30.35 -8.00 -21.41
C ASP A 322 29.90 -6.68 -22.06
N SER A 323 30.63 -5.57 -21.86
CA SER A 323 30.24 -4.24 -22.38
C SER A 323 30.56 -4.00 -23.87
N SER A 324 31.05 -5.01 -24.59
CA SER A 324 31.53 -4.87 -25.98
C SER A 324 30.48 -5.17 -27.07
N ASN A 325 29.23 -5.49 -26.72
CA ASN A 325 28.22 -5.84 -27.73
C ASN A 325 26.78 -5.50 -27.31
N THR A 326 26.34 -4.26 -27.54
CA THR A 326 24.93 -3.94 -27.83
C THR A 326 24.81 -2.49 -28.33
N ASN A 327 24.65 -2.33 -29.64
CA ASN A 327 24.14 -1.09 -30.22
C ASN A 327 23.18 -1.42 -31.35
N GLY A 328 21.95 -0.92 -31.20
CA GLY A 328 21.01 -0.68 -32.28
C GLY A 328 19.77 -1.55 -32.23
N GLU A 329 18.65 -0.98 -31.80
CA GLU A 329 17.34 -1.38 -32.33
C GLU A 329 16.44 -0.16 -32.59
N ALA A 330 15.73 -0.28 -33.71
CA ALA A 330 14.83 0.69 -34.29
C ALA A 330 13.52 0.83 -33.51
N GLU A 331 12.95 2.04 -33.49
CA GLU A 331 11.60 2.29 -32.98
C GLU A 331 10.55 1.56 -33.84
N TYR A 332 10.19 0.34 -33.43
CA TYR A 332 8.92 -0.26 -33.80
C TYR A 332 7.80 0.48 -33.05
N VAL A 333 6.75 0.87 -33.77
CA VAL A 333 5.50 1.38 -33.16
C VAL A 333 4.87 0.23 -32.37
N THR A 334 5.17 0.18 -31.07
CA THR A 334 4.61 -0.80 -30.14
C THR A 334 3.13 -0.49 -29.91
N ARG A 335 2.30 -1.54 -29.98
CA ARG A 335 0.86 -1.45 -29.70
C ARG A 335 0.68 -1.11 -28.21
N PHE A 336 0.17 0.08 -27.93
CA PHE A 336 -0.12 0.51 -26.55
C PHE A 336 -1.32 -0.28 -25.99
N GLU A 337 -1.09 -1.13 -24.99
CA GLU A 337 -2.15 -1.81 -24.24
C GLU A 337 -2.55 -1.03 -22.98
N ARG A 338 -3.82 -1.16 -22.56
CA ARG A 338 -4.33 -0.50 -21.36
C ARG A 338 -3.81 -1.20 -20.12
N LYS A 339 -3.14 -0.46 -19.23
CA LYS A 339 -2.71 -0.96 -17.92
C LYS A 339 -3.84 -0.86 -16.89
N THR A 340 -3.78 -1.67 -15.83
CA THR A 340 -4.84 -1.77 -14.81
C THR A 340 -5.20 -0.44 -14.15
N HIS A 341 -4.22 0.41 -13.79
CA HIS A 341 -4.50 1.75 -13.25
C HIS A 341 -5.20 2.67 -14.24
N GLN A 342 -4.88 2.55 -15.53
CA GLN A 342 -5.50 3.38 -16.57
C GLN A 342 -6.97 2.98 -16.72
N ILE A 343 -7.29 1.69 -16.65
CA ILE A 343 -8.68 1.20 -16.65
C ILE A 343 -9.45 1.79 -15.46
N LYS A 344 -8.88 1.74 -14.24
CA LYS A 344 -9.48 2.33 -13.03
C LYS A 344 -9.77 3.83 -13.17
N VAL A 345 -8.91 4.59 -13.85
CA VAL A 345 -9.13 6.01 -14.13
C VAL A 345 -10.23 6.21 -15.17
N LEU A 346 -10.22 5.43 -16.26
CA LEU A 346 -11.22 5.52 -17.32
C LEU A 346 -12.63 5.16 -16.80
N GLU A 347 -12.75 4.14 -15.94
CA GLU A 347 -14.02 3.78 -15.29
C GLU A 347 -14.57 4.94 -14.43
N LYS A 348 -13.70 5.63 -13.69
CA LYS A 348 -14.08 6.81 -12.91
C LYS A 348 -14.53 7.97 -13.79
N LEU A 349 -13.84 8.23 -14.90
CA LEU A 349 -14.25 9.26 -15.86
C LEU A 349 -15.61 8.96 -16.48
N GLN A 350 -15.86 7.68 -16.77
CA GLN A 350 -17.17 7.24 -17.27
C GLN A 350 -18.28 7.43 -16.22
N PHE A 351 -18.00 7.18 -14.93
CA PHE A 351 -18.92 7.50 -13.83
C PHE A 351 -19.25 9.00 -13.75
N GLU A 352 -18.23 9.86 -13.82
CA GLU A 352 -18.44 11.32 -13.78
C GLU A 352 -19.37 11.80 -14.88
N ARG A 353 -19.26 11.25 -16.10
CA ARG A 353 -20.05 11.67 -17.26
C ARG A 353 -21.46 11.07 -17.25
N SER A 354 -21.58 9.77 -16.96
CA SER A 354 -22.86 9.07 -17.05
C SER A 354 -23.80 9.30 -15.87
N VAL A 355 -23.26 9.44 -14.65
CA VAL A 355 -24.06 9.55 -13.42
C VAL A 355 -23.98 10.95 -12.82
N ALA A 356 -22.77 11.51 -12.69
CA ALA A 356 -22.63 12.85 -12.12
C ALA A 356 -22.91 13.97 -13.13
N HIS A 357 -23.13 13.62 -14.41
CA HIS A 357 -23.33 14.56 -15.53
C HIS A 357 -22.27 15.67 -15.59
N SER A 358 -21.03 15.33 -15.21
CA SER A 358 -19.90 16.25 -15.14
C SER A 358 -18.94 15.97 -16.29
N ASN A 359 -18.93 16.86 -17.28
CA ASN A 359 -18.05 16.77 -18.44
C ASN A 359 -16.76 17.59 -18.31
N LYS A 360 -16.54 18.26 -17.16
CA LYS A 360 -15.29 18.93 -16.82
C LYS A 360 -14.56 18.09 -15.79
N ASN A 361 -13.58 17.31 -16.23
CA ASN A 361 -12.93 16.30 -15.42
C ASN A 361 -11.46 16.64 -15.14
N LEU A 362 -11.09 16.75 -13.86
CA LEU A 362 -9.71 16.92 -13.43
C LEU A 362 -9.11 15.59 -12.98
N ILE A 363 -8.03 15.15 -13.64
CA ILE A 363 -7.33 13.91 -13.35
C ILE A 363 -6.00 14.24 -12.67
N ILE A 364 -5.80 13.65 -11.49
CA ILE A 364 -4.52 13.67 -10.80
C ILE A 364 -3.78 12.37 -11.13
N ALA A 365 -2.59 12.46 -11.69
CA ALA A 365 -1.80 11.28 -11.99
C ALA A 365 -0.33 11.54 -11.72
N ALA A 366 0.28 10.70 -10.87
CA ALA A 366 1.69 10.82 -10.52
C ALA A 366 2.58 10.88 -11.76
N THR A 367 3.66 11.63 -11.68
CA THR A 367 4.68 11.72 -12.74
C THR A 367 5.15 10.32 -13.13
N GLY A 368 5.26 10.05 -14.44
CA GLY A 368 5.67 8.74 -14.97
C GLY A 368 4.56 7.69 -15.11
N THR A 369 3.33 7.93 -14.65
CA THR A 369 2.20 6.95 -14.77
C THR A 369 1.50 6.91 -16.13
N GLY A 370 1.93 7.74 -17.09
CA GLY A 370 1.36 7.81 -18.43
C GLY A 370 0.13 8.72 -18.54
N LYS A 371 0.17 9.93 -17.95
CA LYS A 371 -0.88 10.97 -18.02
C LYS A 371 -1.44 11.15 -19.43
N THR A 372 -0.54 11.30 -20.40
CA THR A 372 -0.92 11.50 -21.81
C THR A 372 -1.56 10.25 -22.44
N ALA A 373 -1.18 9.05 -22.01
CA ALA A 373 -1.80 7.82 -22.50
C ALA A 373 -3.25 7.68 -21.98
N ILE A 374 -3.52 8.11 -20.74
CA ILE A 374 -4.87 8.14 -20.18
C ILE A 374 -5.80 9.02 -21.03
N SER A 375 -5.39 10.26 -21.34
CA SER A 375 -6.22 11.15 -22.15
C SER A 375 -6.38 10.66 -23.60
N ALA A 376 -5.38 9.98 -24.16
CA ALA A 376 -5.49 9.37 -25.48
C ALA A 376 -6.48 8.19 -25.52
N PHE A 377 -6.46 7.31 -24.51
CA PHE A 377 -7.44 6.20 -24.43
C PHE A 377 -8.85 6.71 -24.18
N ASP A 378 -9.01 7.73 -23.34
CA ASP A 378 -10.30 8.36 -23.06
C ASP A 378 -10.89 9.02 -24.32
N PHE A 379 -10.08 9.78 -25.05
CA PHE A 379 -10.48 10.35 -26.34
C PHE A 379 -10.86 9.26 -27.36
N LYS A 380 -10.12 8.15 -27.41
CA LYS A 380 -10.44 7.02 -28.30
C LYS A 380 -11.82 6.42 -28.00
N ASP A 381 -12.15 6.25 -26.72
CA ASP A 381 -13.45 5.73 -26.29
C ASP A 381 -14.58 6.74 -26.58
N PHE A 382 -14.34 8.03 -26.32
CA PHE A 382 -15.27 9.10 -26.67
C PHE A 382 -15.50 9.19 -28.18
N ASN A 383 -14.45 9.22 -28.99
CA ASN A 383 -14.55 9.31 -30.45
C ASN A 383 -15.38 8.15 -31.04
N LYS A 384 -15.25 6.94 -30.48
CA LYS A 384 -16.04 5.79 -30.92
C LYS A 384 -17.53 5.97 -30.66
N LEU A 385 -17.91 6.53 -29.51
CA LEU A 385 -19.30 6.84 -29.18
C LEU A 385 -19.82 8.01 -30.02
N TYR A 386 -19.04 9.08 -30.10
CA TYR A 386 -19.37 10.28 -30.87
C TYR A 386 -19.60 9.97 -32.36
N LYS A 387 -18.73 9.15 -32.96
CA LYS A 387 -18.90 8.71 -34.36
C LYS A 387 -20.18 7.92 -34.59
N LYS A 388 -20.61 7.13 -33.60
CA LYS A 388 -21.86 6.36 -33.68
C LYS A 388 -23.09 7.27 -33.59
N GLU A 389 -23.03 8.32 -32.77
CA GLU A 389 -24.16 9.22 -32.54
C GLU A 389 -24.27 10.33 -33.59
N HIS A 390 -23.13 10.89 -34.04
CA HIS A 390 -23.08 12.11 -34.85
C HIS A 390 -22.52 11.87 -36.27
N GLY A 391 -22.07 10.64 -36.58
CA GLY A 391 -21.61 10.27 -37.92
C GLY A 391 -20.27 10.88 -38.37
N ARG A 392 -19.55 11.58 -37.49
CA ARG A 392 -18.21 12.16 -37.74
C ARG A 392 -17.25 11.86 -36.60
N ASP A 393 -15.94 11.99 -36.86
CA ASP A 393 -14.94 11.93 -35.79
C ASP A 393 -14.98 13.22 -34.93
N ALA A 394 -14.73 13.06 -33.64
CA ALA A 394 -14.67 14.13 -32.65
C ALA A 394 -13.38 14.96 -32.83
N ARG A 395 -13.48 16.28 -32.70
CA ARG A 395 -12.36 17.21 -32.82
C ARG A 395 -11.64 17.39 -31.48
N LEU A 396 -10.31 17.35 -31.51
CA LEU A 396 -9.43 17.36 -30.35
C LEU A 396 -8.57 18.63 -30.32
N LEU A 397 -8.54 19.31 -29.17
CA LEU A 397 -7.54 20.34 -28.86
C LEU A 397 -6.70 19.91 -27.66
N PHE A 398 -5.39 19.75 -27.85
CA PHE A 398 -4.44 19.40 -26.81
C PHE A 398 -3.53 20.59 -26.51
N VAL A 399 -3.61 21.12 -25.29
CA VAL A 399 -2.93 22.36 -24.87
C VAL A 399 -1.90 22.07 -23.79
N VAL A 400 -0.67 22.56 -24.00
CA VAL A 400 0.43 22.47 -23.02
C VAL A 400 1.23 23.78 -22.94
N HIS A 401 2.13 23.89 -21.96
CA HIS A 401 2.97 25.08 -21.79
C HIS A 401 4.31 25.01 -22.56
N ARG A 402 4.79 23.81 -22.97
CA ARG A 402 6.11 23.61 -23.64
C ARG A 402 6.04 22.74 -24.90
N GLU A 403 6.80 23.13 -25.92
CA GLU A 403 6.89 22.40 -27.21
C GLU A 403 7.42 20.96 -27.07
N LYS A 404 8.40 20.69 -26.18
CA LYS A 404 8.97 19.34 -25.99
C LYS A 404 7.92 18.33 -25.51
N ILE A 405 7.11 18.73 -24.52
CA ILE A 405 5.99 17.94 -23.99
C ILE A 405 4.93 17.72 -25.08
N LEU A 406 4.66 18.75 -25.89
CA LEU A 406 3.71 18.68 -26.99
C LEU A 406 4.09 17.60 -28.03
N LYS A 407 5.38 17.50 -28.39
CA LYS A 407 5.89 16.47 -29.33
C LYS A 407 5.71 15.06 -28.76
N GLN A 408 6.05 14.85 -27.49
CA GLN A 408 5.84 13.57 -26.79
C GLN A 408 4.36 13.19 -26.70
N ALA A 409 3.50 14.18 -26.40
CA ALA A 409 2.07 13.98 -26.32
C ALA A 409 1.49 13.51 -27.66
N ARG A 410 1.86 14.18 -28.76
CA ARG A 410 1.45 13.78 -30.11
C ARG A 410 1.91 12.36 -30.47
N SER A 411 3.15 12.01 -30.14
CA SER A 411 3.66 10.64 -30.37
C SER A 411 2.81 9.59 -29.66
N THR A 412 2.49 9.82 -28.37
CA THR A 412 1.62 8.93 -27.59
C THR A 412 0.23 8.78 -28.21
N PHE A 413 -0.40 9.89 -28.65
CA PHE A 413 -1.71 9.85 -29.30
C PHE A 413 -1.68 9.05 -30.62
N ARG A 414 -0.63 9.22 -31.44
CA ARG A 414 -0.45 8.43 -32.68
C ARG A 414 -0.35 6.94 -32.41
N SER A 415 0.37 6.54 -31.36
CA SER A 415 0.48 5.13 -30.96
C SER A 415 -0.84 4.54 -30.44
N VAL A 416 -1.62 5.30 -29.67
CA VAL A 416 -2.90 4.84 -29.11
C VAL A 416 -4.01 4.78 -30.18
N MET A 417 -4.06 5.78 -31.06
CA MET A 417 -5.00 5.86 -32.18
C MET A 417 -4.61 4.91 -33.33
N VAL A 418 -3.35 4.46 -33.37
CA VAL A 418 -2.77 3.66 -34.46
C VAL A 418 -2.88 4.41 -35.79
N ASP A 419 -2.55 5.70 -35.75
CA ASP A 419 -2.55 6.60 -36.91
C ASP A 419 -1.32 7.51 -36.87
N GLY A 420 -0.39 7.30 -37.81
CA GLY A 420 0.85 8.09 -37.91
C GLY A 420 0.64 9.54 -38.34
N ASN A 421 -0.51 9.87 -38.92
CA ASN A 421 -0.87 11.21 -39.36
C ASN A 421 -1.71 11.98 -38.34
N PHE A 422 -2.04 11.36 -37.20
CA PHE A 422 -2.89 11.99 -36.19
C PHE A 422 -2.23 13.24 -35.59
N GLY A 423 -2.96 14.34 -35.59
CA GLY A 423 -2.60 15.58 -34.90
C GLY A 423 -1.65 16.51 -35.68
N GLU A 424 -2.09 17.75 -35.87
CA GLU A 424 -1.25 18.87 -36.33
C GLU A 424 -0.58 19.57 -35.14
N MET A 425 0.61 20.16 -35.36
CA MET A 425 1.32 20.91 -34.30
C MET A 425 1.36 22.40 -34.61
N TRP A 426 1.07 23.22 -33.60
CA TRP A 426 1.23 24.66 -33.67
C TRP A 426 2.00 25.19 -32.45
N THR A 427 3.19 25.73 -32.68
CA THR A 427 4.03 26.35 -31.67
C THR A 427 4.52 27.71 -32.17
N GLY A 428 5.27 28.46 -31.34
CA GLY A 428 5.89 29.71 -31.79
C GLY A 428 6.87 29.55 -32.96
N ARG A 429 7.31 28.32 -33.25
CA ARG A 429 8.25 27.98 -34.33
C ARG A 429 7.61 27.21 -35.49
N ILE A 430 6.52 26.49 -35.22
CA ILE A 430 5.87 25.59 -36.17
C ILE A 430 4.45 26.07 -36.39
N THR A 431 4.07 26.38 -37.63
CA THR A 431 2.70 26.78 -37.98
C THR A 431 2.11 25.74 -38.93
N PRO A 432 0.87 25.28 -38.72
CA PRO A 432 0.18 24.38 -39.64
C PRO A 432 0.11 24.99 -41.05
N GLY A 433 0.20 24.16 -42.08
CA GLY A 433 0.09 24.63 -43.46
C GLY A 433 -1.34 25.08 -43.81
N PHE A 434 -1.51 25.85 -44.88
CA PHE A 434 -2.82 26.36 -45.32
C PHE A 434 -3.84 25.25 -45.69
N ARG A 435 -3.38 24.00 -45.89
CA ARG A 435 -4.20 22.81 -46.16
C ARG A 435 -4.28 21.84 -44.97
N SER A 436 -3.69 22.17 -43.83
CA SER A 436 -3.69 21.32 -42.64
C SER A 436 -5.09 21.27 -42.01
N ASN A 437 -5.54 20.07 -41.65
CA ASN A 437 -6.81 19.90 -40.94
C ASN A 437 -6.60 20.15 -39.44
N LEU A 438 -7.24 21.18 -38.91
CA LEU A 438 -7.17 21.56 -37.50
C LEU A 438 -8.18 20.80 -36.61
N ASP A 439 -8.83 19.76 -37.13
CA ASP A 439 -9.71 18.88 -36.35
C ASP A 439 -9.00 18.22 -35.15
N HIS A 440 -7.69 17.95 -35.26
CA HIS A 440 -6.87 17.45 -34.16
C HIS A 440 -5.63 18.33 -34.00
N LEU A 441 -5.67 19.26 -33.05
CA LEU A 441 -4.62 20.26 -32.88
C LEU A 441 -3.86 20.09 -31.56
N PHE A 442 -2.54 20.05 -31.65
CA PHE A 442 -1.60 20.10 -30.54
C PHE A 442 -0.96 21.48 -30.51
N ILE A 443 -1.20 22.28 -29.47
CA ILE A 443 -0.78 23.69 -29.41
C ILE A 443 -0.20 24.10 -28.05
N THR A 444 0.72 25.07 -28.04
CA THR A 444 1.17 25.68 -26.78
C THR A 444 0.24 26.81 -26.33
N ILE A 445 0.07 27.01 -25.03
CA ILE A 445 -0.81 28.06 -24.48
C ILE A 445 -0.42 29.47 -24.96
N GLN A 446 0.88 29.74 -25.10
CA GLN A 446 1.37 31.02 -25.59
C GLN A 446 0.98 31.24 -27.05
N THR A 447 1.11 30.22 -27.89
CA THR A 447 0.72 30.30 -29.30
C THR A 447 -0.80 30.42 -29.43
N LEU A 448 -1.57 29.71 -28.61
CA LEU A 448 -3.02 29.81 -28.58
C LEU A 448 -3.48 31.24 -28.28
N ASN A 449 -2.95 31.87 -27.24
CA ASN A 449 -3.35 33.23 -26.86
C ASN A 449 -2.94 34.31 -27.86
N ASN A 450 -1.87 34.08 -28.62
CA ASN A 450 -1.45 35.00 -29.67
C ASN A 450 -2.27 34.88 -30.96
N ASN A 451 -3.14 33.86 -31.09
CA ASN A 451 -3.87 33.56 -32.33
C ASN A 451 -5.39 33.41 -32.12
N TRP A 452 -5.95 34.10 -31.12
CA TRP A 452 -7.38 34.02 -30.79
C TRP A 452 -8.31 34.33 -31.98
N GLU A 453 -7.94 35.27 -32.85
CA GLU A 453 -8.72 35.62 -34.05
C GLU A 453 -9.02 34.40 -34.94
N THR A 454 -8.08 33.46 -35.05
CA THR A 454 -8.26 32.24 -35.84
C THR A 454 -9.30 31.32 -35.21
N PHE A 455 -9.30 31.17 -33.89
CA PHE A 455 -10.24 30.31 -33.18
C PHE A 455 -11.63 30.93 -33.06
N GLU A 456 -11.73 32.26 -32.97
CA GLU A 456 -13.00 32.98 -32.99
C GLU A 456 -13.74 32.81 -34.33
N GLN A 457 -13.00 32.75 -35.45
CA GLN A 457 -13.56 32.44 -36.77
C GLN A 457 -14.09 31.00 -36.88
N MET A 458 -13.52 30.05 -36.13
CA MET A 458 -13.94 28.65 -36.13
C MET A 458 -15.19 28.40 -35.28
N GLY A 459 -15.43 29.24 -34.27
CA GLY A 459 -16.53 29.11 -33.32
C GLY A 459 -16.09 28.49 -31.99
N ALA A 460 -16.81 28.86 -30.91
CA ALA A 460 -16.50 28.44 -29.54
C ALA A 460 -16.68 26.92 -29.31
N ASP A 461 -17.54 26.28 -30.09
CA ASP A 461 -17.94 24.87 -30.07
C ASP A 461 -17.22 24.04 -31.14
N TYR A 462 -16.20 24.58 -31.81
CA TYR A 462 -15.50 23.88 -32.88
C TYR A 462 -14.84 22.57 -32.41
N TYR A 463 -14.22 22.58 -31.23
CA TYR A 463 -13.56 21.41 -30.64
C TYR A 463 -14.53 20.68 -29.71
N ASP A 464 -14.70 19.37 -29.91
CA ASP A 464 -15.59 18.53 -29.10
C ASP A 464 -14.90 18.09 -27.79
N TYR A 465 -13.57 17.97 -27.81
CA TYR A 465 -12.76 17.46 -26.71
C TYR A 465 -11.50 18.29 -26.49
N VAL A 466 -11.35 18.88 -25.30
CA VAL A 466 -10.19 19.72 -24.96
C VAL A 466 -9.39 19.11 -23.80
N VAL A 467 -8.10 18.91 -24.00
CA VAL A 467 -7.16 18.43 -22.98
C VAL A 467 -6.18 19.53 -22.62
N ILE A 468 -5.99 19.74 -21.31
CA ILE A 468 -5.01 20.67 -20.77
C ILE A 468 -4.04 19.89 -19.88
N ASP A 469 -2.79 19.77 -20.32
CA ASP A 469 -1.73 19.14 -19.50
C ASP A 469 -1.04 20.18 -18.60
N GLU A 470 -0.63 19.73 -17.42
CA GLU A 470 -0.12 20.56 -16.32
C GLU A 470 -1.05 21.74 -15.99
N VAL A 471 -2.34 21.43 -15.84
CA VAL A 471 -3.39 22.43 -15.58
C VAL A 471 -3.20 23.20 -14.26
N HIS A 472 -2.24 22.82 -13.41
CA HIS A 472 -1.89 23.62 -12.24
C HIS A 472 -1.31 25.01 -12.55
N HIS A 473 -1.01 25.29 -13.82
CA HIS A 473 -0.70 26.62 -14.35
C HIS A 473 -1.94 27.47 -14.73
N SER A 474 -3.16 26.93 -14.59
CA SER A 474 -4.40 27.48 -15.18
C SER A 474 -4.87 28.85 -14.69
N ALA A 475 -4.31 29.38 -13.60
CA ALA A 475 -4.69 30.68 -13.07
C ALA A 475 -3.78 31.84 -13.50
N ALA A 476 -2.76 31.57 -14.33
CA ALA A 476 -2.22 32.62 -15.17
C ALA A 476 -3.36 33.13 -16.07
N GLY A 477 -3.49 34.45 -16.23
CA GLY A 477 -4.58 35.05 -17.04
C GLY A 477 -4.71 34.42 -18.44
N SER A 478 -3.60 33.90 -18.95
CA SER A 478 -3.47 33.14 -20.19
C SER A 478 -4.33 31.88 -20.30
N TYR A 479 -4.63 31.17 -19.21
CA TYR A 479 -5.46 29.94 -19.24
C TYR A 479 -6.93 30.23 -18.94
N ARG A 480 -7.23 31.31 -18.20
CA ARG A 480 -8.61 31.76 -17.92
C ARG A 480 -9.39 32.04 -19.21
N GLU A 481 -8.73 32.57 -20.24
CA GLU A 481 -9.34 32.81 -21.55
C GLU A 481 -9.79 31.52 -22.24
N LEU A 482 -9.04 30.43 -22.06
CA LEU A 482 -9.38 29.14 -22.65
C LEU A 482 -10.71 28.60 -22.09
N PHE A 483 -10.89 28.65 -20.77
CA PHE A 483 -12.14 28.20 -20.12
C PHE A 483 -13.35 29.10 -20.39
N SER A 484 -13.14 30.38 -20.70
CA SER A 484 -14.24 31.31 -20.99
C SER A 484 -14.66 31.32 -22.46
N ARG A 485 -13.71 31.12 -23.39
CA ARG A 485 -13.96 31.22 -24.85
C ARG A 485 -14.33 29.89 -25.51
N PHE A 486 -13.76 28.76 -25.08
CA PHE A 486 -14.11 27.45 -25.65
C PHE A 486 -15.26 26.78 -24.87
N LYS A 487 -16.16 26.10 -25.61
CA LYS A 487 -17.31 25.34 -25.10
C LYS A 487 -17.38 23.92 -25.70
N PRO A 488 -16.36 23.07 -25.48
CA PRO A 488 -16.39 21.67 -25.88
C PRO A 488 -17.43 20.88 -25.10
N GLU A 489 -17.77 19.70 -25.63
CA GLU A 489 -18.58 18.71 -24.90
C GLU A 489 -17.82 18.17 -23.69
N ILE A 490 -16.50 17.94 -23.83
CA ILE A 490 -15.64 17.42 -22.76
C ILE A 490 -14.39 18.30 -22.54
N PHE A 491 -14.14 18.63 -21.27
CA PHE A 491 -12.89 19.22 -20.80
C PHE A 491 -12.15 18.25 -19.88
N VAL A 492 -10.88 17.97 -20.18
CA VAL A 492 -10.00 17.16 -19.33
C VAL A 492 -8.77 17.96 -18.90
N GLY A 493 -8.59 18.10 -17.59
CA GLY A 493 -7.37 18.63 -17.00
C GLY A 493 -6.48 17.50 -16.48
N LEU A 494 -5.20 17.51 -16.83
CA LEU A 494 -4.20 16.57 -16.30
C LEU A 494 -3.25 17.33 -15.37
N THR A 495 -3.02 16.81 -14.17
CA THR A 495 -2.00 17.35 -13.27
C THR A 495 -1.39 16.23 -12.43
N ALA A 496 -0.13 16.36 -12.03
CA ALA A 496 0.43 15.50 -10.98
C ALA A 496 0.07 16.00 -9.57
N THR A 497 -0.26 17.27 -9.44
CA THR A 497 -0.34 17.99 -8.17
C THR A 497 -1.50 18.98 -8.24
N PRO A 498 -2.61 18.72 -7.54
CA PRO A 498 -3.75 19.65 -7.53
C PRO A 498 -3.51 20.85 -6.60
N GLU A 499 -2.64 20.69 -5.60
CA GLU A 499 -2.32 21.68 -4.59
C GLU A 499 -1.42 22.76 -5.18
N ARG A 500 -1.83 24.02 -5.05
CA ARG A 500 -1.10 25.14 -5.65
C ARG A 500 -0.21 25.84 -4.64
N MET A 501 0.88 26.37 -5.17
CA MET A 501 1.82 27.20 -4.44
C MET A 501 1.17 28.45 -3.84
N ASP A 502 0.28 29.12 -4.56
CA ASP A 502 -0.37 30.38 -4.13
C ASP A 502 -1.64 30.20 -3.31
N GLY A 503 -1.98 28.96 -2.93
CA GLY A 503 -3.17 28.63 -2.12
C GLY A 503 -4.50 28.76 -2.85
N LYS A 504 -4.52 29.11 -4.14
CA LYS A 504 -5.74 29.14 -4.96
C LYS A 504 -6.03 27.75 -5.51
N GLU A 505 -7.30 27.38 -5.63
CA GLU A 505 -7.68 26.04 -6.06
C GLU A 505 -7.96 25.99 -7.58
N ILE A 506 -7.58 24.89 -8.23
CA ILE A 506 -7.92 24.59 -9.65
C ILE A 506 -9.32 23.97 -9.75
N ARG A 507 -9.78 23.38 -8.65
CA ARG A 507 -11.06 22.69 -8.52
C ARG A 507 -12.26 23.48 -9.09
N PRO A 508 -12.39 24.81 -8.89
CA PRO A 508 -13.52 25.57 -9.39
C PRO A 508 -13.71 25.51 -10.91
N ASP A 509 -12.62 25.38 -11.67
CA ASP A 509 -12.67 25.31 -13.14
C ASP A 509 -13.19 23.93 -13.63
N PHE A 510 -13.18 22.92 -12.75
CA PHE A 510 -13.59 21.53 -13.00
C PHE A 510 -14.69 21.07 -12.03
N ASN A 511 -15.72 21.90 -11.83
CA ASN A 511 -16.90 21.59 -11.01
C ASN A 511 -16.58 21.24 -9.54
N ASN A 512 -15.51 21.82 -8.99
CA ASN A 512 -15.02 21.60 -7.63
C ASN A 512 -14.67 20.14 -7.29
N ARG A 513 -14.35 19.30 -8.28
CA ARG A 513 -14.15 17.86 -8.09
C ARG A 513 -12.91 17.31 -8.81
N PHE A 514 -12.27 16.31 -8.19
CA PHE A 514 -11.28 15.47 -8.85
C PHE A 514 -11.98 14.23 -9.41
N ALA A 515 -11.96 14.06 -10.73
CA ALA A 515 -12.63 12.96 -11.40
C ALA A 515 -11.91 11.62 -11.16
N ALA A 516 -10.58 11.64 -11.17
CA ALA A 516 -9.77 10.46 -10.91
C ALA A 516 -8.40 10.83 -10.33
N GLU A 517 -7.82 9.91 -9.58
CA GLU A 517 -6.50 10.08 -8.97
C GLU A 517 -5.70 8.77 -9.01
N ILE A 518 -4.43 8.86 -9.41
CA ILE A 518 -3.39 7.84 -9.24
C ILE A 518 -2.24 8.47 -8.45
N ARG A 519 -2.10 8.08 -7.18
CA ARG A 519 -1.06 8.61 -6.29
C ARG A 519 0.27 7.86 -6.48
N LEU A 520 1.33 8.44 -5.93
CA LEU A 520 2.69 7.90 -5.98
C LEU A 520 2.80 6.45 -5.46
N GLN A 521 2.18 6.15 -4.32
CA GLN A 521 2.18 4.80 -3.72
C GLN A 521 1.61 3.75 -4.68
N GLU A 522 0.47 4.04 -5.31
CA GLU A 522 -0.19 3.14 -6.26
C GLU A 522 0.70 2.93 -7.49
N ALA A 523 1.33 3.99 -7.99
CA ALA A 523 2.25 3.93 -9.12
C ALA A 523 3.49 3.05 -8.84
N LEU A 524 4.08 3.18 -7.66
CA LEU A 524 5.24 2.37 -7.22
C LEU A 524 4.85 0.90 -7.02
N ASN A 525 3.73 0.63 -6.36
CA ASN A 525 3.26 -0.74 -6.13
C ASN A 525 2.98 -1.51 -7.42
N GLN A 526 2.56 -0.81 -8.48
CA GLN A 526 2.31 -1.38 -9.79
C GLN A 526 3.57 -1.41 -10.69
N GLN A 527 4.75 -1.11 -10.15
CA GLN A 527 6.03 -1.09 -10.88
C GLN A 527 6.00 -0.18 -12.11
N LEU A 528 5.20 0.90 -12.07
CA LEU A 528 5.18 1.93 -13.11
C LEU A 528 6.32 2.92 -12.96
N LEU A 529 6.94 2.92 -11.77
CA LEU A 529 8.02 3.80 -11.35
C LEU A 529 9.13 2.97 -10.71
N ALA A 530 10.36 3.47 -10.82
CA ALA A 530 11.49 2.93 -10.08
C ALA A 530 11.26 3.12 -8.57
N PRO A 531 11.52 2.10 -7.74
CA PRO A 531 11.46 2.24 -6.29
C PRO A 531 12.50 3.26 -5.79
N PHE A 532 12.34 3.76 -4.56
CA PHE A 532 13.26 4.74 -3.98
C PHE A 532 13.79 4.37 -2.60
N ASP A 533 14.98 4.88 -2.31
CA ASP A 533 15.65 4.84 -1.02
C ASP A 533 15.83 6.25 -0.47
N TYR A 534 14.99 6.60 0.49
CA TYR A 534 14.95 7.93 1.07
C TYR A 534 15.75 7.99 2.36
N PHE A 535 16.81 8.79 2.36
CA PHE A 535 17.67 9.01 3.52
C PHE A 535 17.46 10.41 4.05
N CYS A 536 16.93 10.49 5.27
CA CYS A 536 16.91 11.73 6.04
C CYS A 536 18.25 11.85 6.77
N VAL A 537 19.13 12.68 6.20
CA VAL A 537 20.47 12.95 6.72
C VAL A 537 20.41 14.13 7.67
N THR A 538 21.06 14.04 8.82
CA THR A 538 21.11 15.14 9.79
C THR A 538 22.01 16.26 9.26
N ASP A 539 21.46 17.47 9.10
CA ASP A 539 22.22 18.68 8.77
C ASP A 539 22.31 19.60 9.98
N ASP A 540 23.24 19.30 10.89
CA ASP A 540 23.53 20.12 12.08
C ASP A 540 24.35 21.38 11.76
N SER A 541 24.78 21.54 10.49
CA SER A 541 25.53 22.73 10.07
C SER A 541 24.65 23.97 9.92
N VAL A 542 23.33 23.81 9.99
CA VAL A 542 22.33 24.84 9.72
C VAL A 542 21.14 24.75 10.70
N ASP A 543 20.70 25.90 11.23
CA ASP A 543 19.46 26.03 11.99
C ASP A 543 18.47 26.97 11.26
N LEU A 544 17.30 26.44 10.91
CA LEU A 544 16.24 27.17 10.20
C LEU A 544 15.06 27.54 11.11
N SER A 545 15.07 27.09 12.37
CA SER A 545 13.92 27.19 13.28
C SER A 545 13.52 28.66 13.54
N ARG A 546 14.50 29.55 13.51
CA ARG A 546 14.35 30.99 13.77
C ARG A 546 14.09 31.83 12.53
N LEU A 547 14.19 31.24 11.33
CA LEU A 547 13.93 31.97 10.09
C LEU A 547 12.43 32.19 9.93
N ALA A 548 12.07 33.40 9.49
CA ALA A 548 10.68 33.73 9.20
C ALA A 548 10.17 32.83 8.05
N CYS A 549 9.03 32.18 8.29
CA CYS A 549 8.42 31.25 7.36
C CYS A 549 6.92 31.58 7.22
N LYS A 550 6.41 31.60 5.99
CA LYS A 550 4.99 31.75 5.71
C LYS A 550 4.45 30.42 5.19
N GLY A 551 3.91 29.60 6.09
CA GLY A 551 3.55 28.21 5.77
C GLY A 551 4.80 27.36 5.55
N ASP A 552 4.96 26.78 4.37
CA ASP A 552 6.15 26.00 3.96
C ASP A 552 7.26 26.84 3.30
N ARG A 553 7.06 28.15 3.13
CA ARG A 553 7.99 29.02 2.39
C ARG A 553 8.88 29.87 3.28
N TYR A 554 10.18 29.64 3.17
CA TYR A 554 11.22 30.47 3.77
C TYR A 554 11.60 31.64 2.87
N ASP A 555 12.13 32.72 3.47
CA ASP A 555 12.74 33.81 2.72
C ASP A 555 14.03 33.32 2.01
N VAL A 556 14.01 33.35 0.68
CA VAL A 556 15.11 32.93 -0.20
C VAL A 556 16.40 33.72 0.10
N THR A 557 16.29 34.98 0.50
CA THR A 557 17.45 35.83 0.83
C THR A 557 18.13 35.33 2.11
N ALA A 558 17.33 34.99 3.13
CA ALA A 558 17.83 34.47 4.38
C ALA A 558 18.42 33.05 4.20
N LEU A 559 17.73 32.18 3.44
CA LEU A 559 18.26 30.85 3.09
C LEU A 559 19.61 30.95 2.37
N ASN A 560 19.76 31.90 1.45
CA ASN A 560 21.02 32.11 0.74
C ASN A 560 22.17 32.51 1.65
N GLN A 561 21.92 33.29 2.70
CA GLN A 561 22.97 33.66 3.64
C GLN A 561 23.45 32.47 4.47
N VAL A 562 22.54 31.56 4.79
CA VAL A 562 22.82 30.38 5.60
C VAL A 562 23.51 29.28 4.78
N TYR A 563 23.13 29.11 3.51
CA TYR A 563 23.64 28.02 2.67
C TYR A 563 24.88 28.34 1.84
N ASN A 564 25.09 29.59 1.46
CA ASN A 564 26.30 29.96 0.72
C ASN A 564 27.50 30.08 1.67
N ASN A 565 28.70 29.77 1.18
CA ASN A 565 29.97 29.86 1.93
C ASN A 565 30.02 29.00 3.21
N ASN A 566 29.31 27.87 3.21
CA ASN A 566 29.32 26.93 4.34
C ASN A 566 30.06 25.63 3.95
N PRO A 567 31.41 25.59 4.09
CA PRO A 567 32.18 24.39 3.74
C PRO A 567 31.89 23.21 4.67
N GLN A 568 31.45 23.47 5.92
CA GLN A 568 31.06 22.41 6.86
C GLN A 568 29.87 21.62 6.32
N ARG A 569 28.89 22.31 5.73
CA ARG A 569 27.73 21.69 5.08
C ARG A 569 28.14 20.79 3.91
N PHE A 570 29.08 21.22 3.08
CA PHE A 570 29.59 20.39 1.99
C PHE A 570 30.26 19.11 2.52
N GLY A 571 30.95 19.17 3.66
CA GLY A 571 31.48 17.99 4.34
C GLY A 571 30.40 16.99 4.76
N VAL A 572 29.23 17.47 5.22
CA VAL A 572 28.06 16.61 5.50
C VAL A 572 27.54 15.96 4.23
N ILE A 573 27.45 16.73 3.12
CA ILE A 573 27.02 16.22 1.81
C ILE A 573 27.97 15.13 1.30
N GLN A 574 29.28 15.36 1.38
CA GLN A 574 30.28 14.38 0.96
C GLN A 574 30.20 13.10 1.79
N LYS A 575 30.12 13.21 3.11
CA LYS A 575 29.96 12.05 4.00
C LYS A 575 28.70 11.25 3.67
N ALA A 576 27.59 11.95 3.37
CA ALA A 576 26.35 11.31 2.95
C ALA A 576 26.53 10.56 1.62
N LEU A 577 27.16 11.17 0.61
CA LEU A 577 27.45 10.51 -0.67
C LEU A 577 28.29 9.24 -0.48
N ASP A 578 29.36 9.30 0.32
CA ASP A 578 30.23 8.15 0.58
C ASP A 578 29.50 7.02 1.31
N THR A 579 28.61 7.36 2.24
CA THR A 579 27.86 6.39 3.05
C THR A 579 26.72 5.75 2.24
N TYR A 580 26.08 6.53 1.37
CA TYR A 580 24.74 6.21 0.88
C TYR A 580 24.64 6.02 -0.63
N VAL A 581 25.58 6.51 -1.44
CA VAL A 581 25.61 6.29 -2.88
C VAL A 581 26.59 5.16 -3.18
N ASN A 582 26.29 4.25 -4.12
CA ASN A 582 27.17 3.12 -4.42
C ASN A 582 28.55 3.60 -4.91
N ASP A 583 28.58 4.36 -6.01
CA ASP A 583 29.77 5.06 -6.49
C ASP A 583 29.48 6.55 -6.73
N PRO A 584 29.97 7.46 -5.86
CA PRO A 584 29.83 8.90 -6.02
C PRO A 584 30.44 9.49 -7.30
N HIS A 585 31.32 8.76 -8.00
CA HIS A 585 31.98 9.20 -9.24
C HIS A 585 31.35 8.63 -10.51
N ASP A 586 30.37 7.74 -10.39
CA ASP A 586 29.65 7.14 -11.51
C ASP A 586 28.13 7.37 -11.43
N CYS A 587 27.64 7.94 -10.32
CA CYS A 587 26.23 8.24 -10.15
C CYS A 587 25.72 9.32 -11.12
N LYS A 588 24.41 9.30 -11.37
CA LYS A 588 23.69 10.28 -12.20
C LYS A 588 22.77 11.08 -11.30
N ALA A 589 23.32 12.12 -10.68
CA ALA A 589 22.69 12.88 -9.61
C ALA A 589 22.13 14.24 -10.07
N VAL A 590 20.97 14.62 -9.52
CA VAL A 590 20.42 15.98 -9.62
C VAL A 590 20.37 16.62 -8.23
N CYS A 591 20.90 17.84 -8.12
CA CYS A 591 20.98 18.59 -6.87
C CYS A 591 20.07 19.81 -6.89
N PHE A 592 19.04 19.82 -6.04
CA PHE A 592 18.07 20.91 -5.94
C PHE A 592 18.55 21.98 -4.96
N CYS A 593 19.02 23.11 -5.48
CA CYS A 593 19.54 24.25 -4.72
C CYS A 593 18.48 25.34 -4.50
N CYS A 594 18.68 26.17 -3.47
CA CYS A 594 17.75 27.25 -3.09
C CYS A 594 17.84 28.53 -3.93
N SER A 595 18.91 28.69 -4.72
CA SER A 595 19.06 29.83 -5.63
C SER A 595 20.12 29.56 -6.68
N ILE A 596 20.15 30.43 -7.70
CA ILE A 596 21.20 30.46 -8.73
C ILE A 596 22.60 30.50 -8.11
N LYS A 597 22.81 31.38 -7.12
CA LYS A 597 24.11 31.51 -6.43
C LYS A 597 24.50 30.22 -5.70
N HIS A 598 23.53 29.56 -5.08
CA HIS A 598 23.77 28.31 -4.39
C HIS A 598 24.08 27.16 -5.39
N ALA A 599 23.41 27.10 -6.54
CA ALA A 599 23.73 26.13 -7.58
C ALA A 599 25.14 26.31 -8.15
N GLU A 600 25.52 27.56 -8.43
CA GLU A 600 26.89 27.92 -8.88
C GLU A 600 27.94 27.57 -7.80
N TYR A 601 27.64 27.83 -6.52
CA TYR A 601 28.51 27.46 -5.40
C TYR A 601 28.69 25.94 -5.27
N MET A 602 27.60 25.17 -5.36
CA MET A 602 27.66 23.70 -5.26
C MET A 602 28.44 23.09 -6.43
N ASP A 603 28.27 23.59 -7.65
CA ASP A 603 29.06 23.15 -8.81
C ASP A 603 30.56 23.38 -8.59
N ALA A 604 30.94 24.55 -8.10
CA ALA A 604 32.33 24.85 -7.76
C ALA A 604 32.89 23.91 -6.69
N MET A 605 32.12 23.63 -5.63
CA MET A 605 32.53 22.73 -4.56
C MET A 605 32.65 21.28 -5.06
N PHE A 606 31.69 20.77 -5.83
CA PHE A 606 31.78 19.42 -6.40
C PHE A 606 33.03 19.25 -7.26
N ARG A 607 33.32 20.20 -8.16
CA ARG A 607 34.51 20.16 -9.01
C ARG A 607 35.81 20.24 -8.22
N GLN A 608 35.86 21.06 -7.17
CA GLN A 608 37.04 21.19 -6.32
C GLN A 608 37.43 19.85 -5.66
N TYR A 609 36.44 19.01 -5.35
CA TYR A 609 36.62 17.72 -4.70
C TYR A 609 36.67 16.54 -5.69
N GLY A 610 36.79 16.80 -7.00
CA GLY A 610 37.00 15.78 -8.03
C GLY A 610 35.74 15.22 -8.70
N TYR A 611 34.55 15.73 -8.36
CA TYR A 611 33.30 15.31 -8.97
C TYR A 611 33.01 16.06 -10.27
N LYS A 612 32.49 15.37 -11.29
CA LYS A 612 32.09 15.99 -12.55
C LYS A 612 30.72 16.63 -12.40
N SER A 613 30.68 17.95 -12.18
CA SER A 613 29.44 18.71 -11.96
C SER A 613 29.24 19.81 -13.00
N ILE A 614 27.98 20.19 -13.23
CA ILE A 614 27.57 21.38 -13.99
C ILE A 614 26.40 22.08 -13.28
N ALA A 615 26.44 23.41 -13.16
CA ALA A 615 25.30 24.22 -12.75
C ALA A 615 24.45 24.69 -13.95
N VAL A 616 23.14 24.48 -13.88
CA VAL A 616 22.19 24.98 -14.87
C VAL A 616 21.10 25.85 -14.23
N THR A 617 20.98 27.06 -14.73
CA THR A 617 20.21 28.18 -14.17
C THR A 617 19.44 28.91 -15.29
N SER A 618 18.74 30.01 -14.98
CA SER A 618 17.98 30.76 -15.99
C SER A 618 18.87 31.38 -17.03
N ARG A 619 20.09 31.71 -16.62
CA ARG A 619 21.08 32.41 -17.42
C ARG A 619 21.61 31.54 -18.56
N ASN A 620 21.67 30.23 -18.36
CA ASN A 620 22.17 29.23 -19.32
C ASN A 620 21.14 28.14 -19.63
N SER A 621 19.85 28.47 -19.61
CA SER A 621 18.76 27.52 -19.87
C SER A 621 18.81 26.82 -21.24
N HIS A 622 19.52 27.38 -22.22
CA HIS A 622 19.76 26.76 -23.53
C HIS A 622 20.71 25.56 -23.48
N GLU A 623 21.54 25.45 -22.44
CA GLU A 623 22.48 24.34 -22.24
C GLU A 623 21.82 23.12 -21.57
N ILE A 624 20.56 23.23 -21.12
CA ILE A 624 19.83 22.16 -20.43
C ILE A 624 19.84 20.85 -21.22
N ASP A 625 19.53 20.89 -22.52
CA ASP A 625 19.43 19.67 -23.32
C ASP A 625 20.81 19.00 -23.47
N GLN A 626 21.88 19.80 -23.61
CA GLN A 626 23.25 19.30 -23.68
C GLN A 626 23.68 18.70 -22.33
N ALA A 627 23.50 19.43 -21.22
CA ALA A 627 23.81 18.95 -19.87
C ALA A 627 23.02 17.67 -19.53
N SER A 628 21.77 17.59 -19.98
CA SER A 628 20.93 16.40 -19.80
C SER A 628 21.48 15.18 -20.55
N MET A 629 21.95 15.36 -21.79
CA MET A 629 22.59 14.30 -22.56
C MET A 629 23.92 13.86 -21.92
N LEU A 630 24.73 14.81 -21.43
CA LEU A 630 25.98 14.51 -20.74
C LEU A 630 25.74 13.68 -19.47
N LEU A 631 24.71 14.02 -18.69
CA LEU A 631 24.33 13.27 -17.48
C LEU A 631 23.81 11.87 -17.84
N ALA A 632 22.96 11.75 -18.87
CA ALA A 632 22.43 10.45 -19.32
C ALA A 632 23.54 9.48 -19.73
N ARG A 633 24.60 9.99 -20.37
CA ARG A 633 25.80 9.23 -20.80
C ARG A 633 26.82 8.96 -19.70
N GLY A 634 26.68 9.57 -18.51
CA GLY A 634 27.70 9.48 -17.44
C GLY A 634 28.97 10.29 -17.70
N GLU A 635 28.95 11.23 -18.64
CA GLU A 635 30.06 12.16 -18.87
C GLU A 635 30.18 13.20 -17.74
N ILE A 636 29.05 13.52 -17.10
CA ILE A 636 28.97 14.26 -15.84
C ILE A 636 28.19 13.43 -14.82
N ASN A 637 28.41 13.70 -13.53
CA ASN A 637 27.77 12.98 -12.42
C ASN A 637 26.74 13.84 -11.68
N TYR A 638 26.96 15.15 -11.55
CA TYR A 638 26.10 16.03 -10.76
C TYR A 638 25.56 17.18 -11.60
N LEU A 639 24.24 17.37 -11.55
CA LEU A 639 23.56 18.49 -12.18
C LEU A 639 22.94 19.40 -11.10
N CYS A 640 23.55 20.55 -10.86
CA CYS A 640 23.12 21.51 -9.85
C CYS A 640 22.11 22.50 -10.42
N VAL A 641 20.92 22.60 -9.81
CA VAL A 641 19.77 23.30 -10.41
C VAL A 641 19.07 24.24 -9.42
N ALA A 642 18.62 25.40 -9.91
CA ALA A 642 17.85 26.36 -9.12
C ALA A 642 16.58 26.82 -9.85
N ASP A 643 15.41 26.53 -9.26
CA ASP A 643 14.02 26.93 -9.60
C ASP A 643 13.50 26.71 -11.04
N ILE A 644 14.36 26.57 -12.05
CA ILE A 644 14.00 26.57 -13.49
C ILE A 644 13.74 25.19 -14.06
N LEU A 645 13.90 24.18 -13.21
CA LEU A 645 13.92 22.77 -13.62
C LEU A 645 12.81 21.93 -13.01
N ASN A 646 11.81 22.57 -12.41
CA ASN A 646 10.60 21.88 -11.96
C ASN A 646 9.77 21.28 -13.11
N GLU A 647 10.07 21.57 -14.38
CA GLU A 647 9.30 21.09 -15.56
C GLU A 647 10.15 20.56 -16.74
N GLY A 648 11.44 20.91 -16.88
CA GLY A 648 12.18 20.79 -18.16
C GLY A 648 13.16 19.63 -18.34
N ILE A 649 13.58 18.93 -17.28
CA ILE A 649 14.55 17.81 -17.36
C ILE A 649 13.83 16.47 -17.48
N ASP A 650 13.99 15.82 -18.62
CA ASP A 650 13.51 14.45 -18.85
C ASP A 650 14.72 13.53 -19.05
N ILE A 651 15.25 13.03 -17.94
CA ILE A 651 16.39 12.09 -17.90
C ILE A 651 15.95 10.89 -17.06
N PRO A 652 15.41 9.83 -17.68
CA PRO A 652 15.03 8.61 -16.97
C PRO A 652 16.17 7.97 -16.16
N GLU A 653 17.41 8.15 -16.62
CA GLU A 653 18.63 7.54 -16.08
C GLU A 653 19.08 8.13 -14.73
N ILE A 654 18.45 9.20 -14.22
CA ILE A 654 18.79 9.78 -12.91
C ILE A 654 18.62 8.72 -11.83
N ASP A 655 19.69 8.34 -11.14
CA ASP A 655 19.69 7.35 -10.06
C ASP A 655 19.76 7.99 -8.66
N THR A 656 20.10 9.28 -8.58
CA THR A 656 20.35 9.97 -7.32
C THR A 656 19.73 11.37 -7.29
N VAL A 657 19.02 11.72 -6.21
CA VAL A 657 18.43 13.06 -6.00
C VAL A 657 18.90 13.64 -4.66
N LEU A 658 19.43 14.85 -4.69
CA LEU A 658 19.86 15.59 -3.49
C LEU A 658 18.92 16.77 -3.24
N PHE A 659 18.18 16.72 -2.13
CA PHE A 659 17.42 17.87 -1.62
C PHE A 659 18.33 18.71 -0.72
N LEU A 660 18.97 19.72 -1.30
CA LEU A 660 19.88 20.63 -0.59
C LEU A 660 19.16 21.84 0.02
N ARG A 661 17.82 21.83 0.04
CA ARG A 661 16.98 22.88 0.61
C ARG A 661 15.66 22.33 1.16
N PRO A 662 15.04 23.02 2.14
CA PRO A 662 13.63 22.84 2.46
C PRO A 662 12.81 23.11 1.22
N THR A 663 11.96 22.16 0.85
CA THR A 663 11.16 22.29 -0.36
C THR A 663 9.91 23.10 -0.06
N GLU A 664 9.73 24.21 -0.78
CA GLU A 664 8.71 25.24 -0.50
C GLU A 664 7.25 24.77 -0.57
N SER A 665 6.97 23.61 -1.18
CA SER A 665 5.63 23.02 -1.24
C SER A 665 5.69 21.51 -1.48
N LEU A 666 4.62 20.80 -1.10
CA LEU A 666 4.44 19.38 -1.42
C LEU A 666 4.45 19.14 -2.95
N THR A 667 3.90 20.07 -3.72
CA THR A 667 3.87 20.02 -5.18
C THR A 667 5.26 19.98 -5.80
N ILE A 668 6.14 20.91 -5.40
CA ILE A 668 7.52 20.93 -5.89
C ILE A 668 8.25 19.64 -5.48
N PHE A 669 8.05 19.19 -4.24
CA PHE A 669 8.68 17.98 -3.72
C PHE A 669 8.34 16.74 -4.57
N LEU A 670 7.07 16.51 -4.85
CA LEU A 670 6.62 15.37 -5.67
C LEU A 670 7.07 15.49 -7.13
N GLN A 671 7.10 16.69 -7.70
CA GLN A 671 7.60 16.92 -9.05
C GLN A 671 9.10 16.63 -9.16
N GLN A 672 9.89 17.06 -8.17
CA GLN A 672 11.34 16.86 -8.12
C GLN A 672 11.69 15.39 -7.90
N LEU A 673 11.04 14.75 -6.91
CA LEU A 673 11.19 13.31 -6.66
C LEU A 673 10.80 12.48 -7.88
N GLY A 674 9.66 12.80 -8.49
CA GLY A 674 9.11 12.08 -9.65
C GLY A 674 10.00 12.01 -10.88
N ARG A 675 10.98 12.91 -11.02
CA ARG A 675 11.98 12.87 -12.09
C ARG A 675 12.92 11.69 -11.91
N GLY A 676 13.38 11.47 -10.68
CA GLY A 676 14.20 10.32 -10.32
C GLY A 676 13.43 9.00 -10.28
N LEU A 677 12.10 9.01 -10.30
CA LEU A 677 11.29 7.77 -10.22
C LEU A 677 10.99 7.13 -11.58
N ARG A 678 11.48 7.68 -12.68
CA ARG A 678 11.31 7.06 -14.01
C ARG A 678 12.15 5.79 -14.13
N LEU A 679 11.61 4.79 -14.83
CA LEU A 679 12.31 3.55 -15.17
C LEU A 679 13.36 3.82 -16.25
N ALA A 680 14.53 3.20 -16.12
CA ALA A 680 15.62 3.24 -17.10
C ALA A 680 16.40 1.92 -17.05
N ASP A 681 17.04 1.55 -18.16
CA ASP A 681 17.83 0.33 -18.23
C ASP A 681 19.05 0.41 -17.30
N GLY A 682 19.28 -0.66 -16.53
CA GLY A 682 20.34 -0.72 -15.52
C GLY A 682 20.03 -0.01 -14.19
N LYS A 683 18.91 0.71 -14.09
CA LYS A 683 18.50 1.40 -12.86
C LYS A 683 17.59 0.53 -11.99
N THR A 684 18.08 0.21 -10.80
CA THR A 684 17.40 -0.63 -9.79
C THR A 684 16.50 0.20 -8.86
N CYS A 685 17.03 1.30 -8.32
CA CYS A 685 16.30 2.22 -7.44
C CYS A 685 16.78 3.68 -7.59
N LEU A 686 16.00 4.61 -7.04
CA LEU A 686 16.36 6.01 -6.86
C LEU A 686 16.91 6.22 -5.45
N THR A 687 18.16 6.64 -5.29
CA THR A 687 18.68 7.12 -4.00
C THR A 687 18.30 8.58 -3.79
N VAL A 688 17.63 8.89 -2.69
CA VAL A 688 17.21 10.25 -2.32
C VAL A 688 17.91 10.65 -1.03
N LEU A 689 18.70 11.72 -1.08
CA LEU A 689 19.37 12.31 0.08
C LEU A 689 18.66 13.62 0.44
N ASP A 690 17.95 13.61 1.57
CA ASP A 690 17.27 14.78 2.13
C ASP A 690 18.02 15.28 3.36
N PHE A 691 18.58 16.48 3.26
CA PHE A 691 19.39 17.10 4.31
C PHE A 691 18.49 17.87 5.27
N VAL A 692 18.15 17.21 6.39
CA VAL A 692 17.17 17.65 7.38
C VAL A 692 17.85 18.50 8.45
N ALA A 693 17.60 19.80 8.39
CA ALA A 693 17.96 20.77 9.43
C ALA A 693 16.81 20.99 10.43
N HIS A 694 17.08 21.68 11.55
CA HIS A 694 16.04 22.17 12.47
C HIS A 694 15.11 23.15 11.75
N ALA A 695 13.96 22.66 11.28
CA ALA A 695 12.98 23.46 10.57
C ALA A 695 12.06 24.23 11.52
N ASN A 696 11.48 25.33 11.02
CA ASN A 696 10.43 26.08 11.69
C ASN A 696 9.19 25.19 11.95
N GLN A 697 8.46 25.43 13.05
CA GLN A 697 7.25 24.68 13.43
C GLN A 697 6.16 24.69 12.34
N SER A 698 6.13 25.72 11.49
CA SER A 698 5.17 25.83 10.37
C SER A 698 5.47 24.92 9.18
N TYR A 699 6.67 24.33 9.10
CA TYR A 699 7.07 23.44 8.02
C TYR A 699 6.42 22.05 8.16
N ASN A 700 5.68 21.60 7.15
CA ASN A 700 4.81 20.43 7.28
C ASN A 700 5.50 19.11 6.86
N TYR A 701 6.27 18.48 7.75
CA TYR A 701 6.86 17.16 7.46
C TYR A 701 5.82 16.05 7.27
N GLU A 702 4.69 16.11 8.00
CA GLU A 702 3.67 15.06 7.98
C GLU A 702 3.11 14.84 6.56
N SER A 703 2.73 15.92 5.87
CA SER A 703 2.16 15.85 4.52
C SER A 703 3.10 15.19 3.50
N ARG A 704 4.42 15.44 3.60
CA ARG A 704 5.45 14.89 2.71
C ARG A 704 5.59 13.38 2.91
N PHE A 705 5.80 12.93 4.15
CA PHE A 705 5.89 11.50 4.44
C PHE A 705 4.56 10.79 4.17
N ARG A 706 3.42 11.46 4.40
CA ARG A 706 2.09 10.93 4.03
C ARG A 706 1.96 10.72 2.53
N ALA A 707 2.50 11.61 1.70
CA ALA A 707 2.49 11.44 0.26
C ALA A 707 3.36 10.24 -0.20
N LEU A 708 4.45 9.93 0.52
CA LEU A 708 5.32 8.78 0.24
C LEU A 708 4.74 7.44 0.70
N VAL A 709 4.23 7.39 1.93
CA VAL A 709 3.60 6.17 2.50
C VAL A 709 2.24 5.90 1.85
N GLY A 710 1.51 6.96 1.49
CA GLY A 710 0.19 6.93 0.89
C GLY A 710 -0.94 6.71 1.90
N LYS A 711 -2.03 6.04 1.48
CA LYS A 711 -3.23 5.84 2.31
C LYS A 711 -3.04 4.68 3.31
N SER A 712 -2.02 4.78 4.17
CA SER A 712 -1.90 3.91 5.34
C SER A 712 -2.96 4.31 6.38
N THR A 713 -3.64 3.33 6.97
CA THR A 713 -4.57 3.48 8.10
C THR A 713 -3.84 3.71 9.45
N ARG A 714 -2.56 4.07 9.43
CA ARG A 714 -1.74 4.30 10.63
C ARG A 714 -1.18 5.72 10.62
N SER A 715 -0.96 6.29 11.81
CA SER A 715 -0.38 7.62 11.95
C SER A 715 1.09 7.64 11.49
N ILE A 716 1.54 8.71 10.80
CA ILE A 716 2.96 8.85 10.38
C ILE A 716 3.90 8.75 11.57
N GLU A 717 3.50 9.25 12.75
CA GLU A 717 4.30 9.13 13.96
C GLU A 717 4.61 7.67 14.33
N LYS A 718 3.62 6.77 14.20
CA LYS A 718 3.83 5.33 14.44
C LYS A 718 4.67 4.69 13.35
N GLU A 719 4.49 5.10 12.10
CA GLU A 719 5.32 4.66 10.98
C GLU A 719 6.79 5.03 11.21
N ILE A 720 7.08 6.29 11.57
CA ILE A 720 8.44 6.76 11.87
C ILE A 720 9.07 5.95 13.03
N LYS A 721 8.32 5.72 14.12
CA LYS A 721 8.81 4.96 15.28
C LYS A 721 9.06 3.48 14.97
N ASN A 722 8.31 2.90 14.04
CA ASN A 722 8.40 1.50 13.66
C ASN A 722 9.30 1.26 12.42
N GLY A 723 9.91 2.32 11.85
CA GLY A 723 10.78 2.20 10.67
C GLY A 723 10.04 2.01 9.35
N PHE A 724 8.84 2.59 9.20
CA PHE A 724 8.03 2.61 7.98
C PHE A 724 7.69 1.24 7.38
N THR A 725 7.02 0.39 8.16
CA THR A 725 6.69 -1.00 7.78
C THR A 725 5.73 -1.13 6.58
N PHE A 726 5.02 -0.07 6.19
CA PHE A 726 3.97 -0.12 5.15
C PHE A 726 4.30 0.66 3.86
N LEU A 727 5.59 0.84 3.55
CA LEU A 727 5.99 1.54 2.33
C LEU A 727 5.60 0.81 1.04
N PRO A 728 5.48 1.56 -0.08
CA PRO A 728 5.32 0.95 -1.39
C PRO A 728 6.41 -0.06 -1.69
N ARG A 729 6.11 -1.02 -2.58
CA ARG A 729 7.01 -2.14 -2.88
C ARG A 729 8.41 -1.66 -3.28
N GLY A 730 9.43 -2.27 -2.68
CA GLY A 730 10.84 -1.94 -2.95
C GLY A 730 11.28 -0.56 -2.48
N CYS A 731 10.48 0.21 -1.74
CA CYS A 731 10.88 1.53 -1.23
C CYS A 731 11.32 1.44 0.24
N SER A 732 12.34 2.20 0.65
CA SER A 732 12.74 2.32 2.05
C SER A 732 12.93 3.77 2.45
N ILE A 733 12.57 4.09 3.70
CA ILE A 733 12.88 5.39 4.31
C ILE A 733 13.73 5.12 5.55
N THR A 734 14.95 5.65 5.55
CA THR A 734 15.88 5.56 6.67
C THR A 734 16.14 6.95 7.21
N MET A 735 16.03 7.11 8.53
CA MET A 735 16.27 8.38 9.21
C MET A 735 17.44 8.23 10.15
N GLU A 736 18.40 9.16 10.08
CA GLU A 736 19.38 9.30 11.14
C GLU A 736 18.70 9.71 12.45
N LYS A 737 19.31 9.34 13.59
CA LYS A 737 18.69 9.51 14.91
C LYS A 737 18.27 10.96 15.20
N GLN A 738 19.14 11.93 14.92
CA GLN A 738 18.83 13.34 15.17
C GLN A 738 17.79 13.89 14.19
N ALA A 739 17.91 13.58 12.89
CA ALA A 739 16.88 13.89 11.91
C ALA A 739 15.49 13.34 12.30
N GLN A 740 15.43 12.10 12.82
CA GLN A 740 14.20 11.48 13.33
C GLN A 740 13.62 12.27 14.50
N GLU A 741 14.44 12.71 15.45
CA GLU A 741 14.01 13.53 16.59
C GLU A 741 13.47 14.90 16.13
N TYR A 742 14.13 15.56 15.18
CA TYR A 742 13.70 16.86 14.63
C TYR A 742 12.34 16.75 13.92
N ILE A 743 12.17 15.73 13.08
CA ILE A 743 10.92 15.47 12.37
C ILE A 743 9.80 15.11 13.35
N LEU A 744 10.05 14.22 14.32
CA LEU A 744 9.04 13.83 15.31
C LEU A 744 8.61 15.02 16.16
N LYS A 745 9.55 15.85 16.61
CA LYS A 745 9.23 17.06 17.38
C LYS A 745 8.32 18.00 16.59
N ASN A 746 8.66 18.27 15.32
CA ASN A 746 7.84 19.09 14.44
C ASN A 746 6.43 18.49 14.24
N ILE A 747 6.32 17.18 14.00
CA ILE A 747 5.02 16.51 13.84
C ILE A 747 4.20 16.58 15.14
N HIS A 748 4.78 16.31 16.30
CA HIS A 748 4.06 16.39 17.59
C HIS A 748 3.55 17.81 17.87
N GLU A 749 4.37 18.82 17.54
CA GLU A 749 4.00 20.23 17.63
C GLU A 749 2.95 20.63 16.57
N ALA A 750 2.75 19.82 15.52
CA ALA A 750 1.78 20.02 14.44
C ALA A 750 0.44 19.26 14.61
N ILE A 751 0.37 18.17 15.39
CA ILE A 751 -0.84 17.35 15.55
C ILE A 751 -2.00 18.09 16.25
N PHE A 752 -3.22 17.96 15.69
CA PHE A 752 -4.47 18.45 16.27
C PHE A 752 -4.98 17.54 17.39
N ASN A 753 -4.52 17.79 18.62
CA ASN A 753 -5.18 17.23 19.81
C ASN A 753 -6.47 17.99 20.14
N LEU A 754 -7.32 17.43 21.02
CA LEU A 754 -8.60 18.06 21.40
C LEU A 754 -8.42 19.49 21.93
N SER A 755 -7.34 19.75 22.67
CA SER A 755 -7.00 21.08 23.18
C SER A 755 -6.70 22.08 22.07
N ARG A 756 -5.98 21.66 21.02
CA ARG A 756 -5.68 22.45 19.83
C ARG A 756 -6.92 22.62 18.95
N LEU A 757 -7.71 21.58 18.70
CA LEU A 757 -8.99 21.69 17.99
C LEU A 757 -9.88 22.76 18.64
N ARG A 758 -9.97 22.76 19.98
CA ARG A 758 -10.72 23.78 20.73
C ARG A 758 -10.12 25.18 20.56
N ARG A 759 -8.80 25.31 20.64
CA ARG A 759 -8.09 26.59 20.48
C ARG A 759 -8.28 27.17 19.08
N GLU A 760 -8.03 26.37 18.05
CA GLU A 760 -8.15 26.78 16.65
C GLU A 760 -9.61 27.06 16.28
N CYS A 761 -10.58 26.28 16.80
CA CYS A 761 -12.01 26.54 16.62
C CYS A 761 -12.40 27.90 17.20
N ARG A 762 -11.90 28.24 18.40
CA ARG A 762 -12.16 29.51 19.08
C ARG A 762 -11.51 30.71 18.37
N ALA A 763 -10.32 30.52 17.80
CA ALA A 763 -9.56 31.58 17.13
C ALA A 763 -9.80 31.67 15.61
N PHE A 764 -10.57 30.74 15.03
CA PHE A 764 -10.69 30.56 13.58
C PHE A 764 -11.04 31.85 12.84
N THR A 765 -12.19 32.45 13.17
CA THR A 765 -12.69 33.65 12.49
C THR A 765 -11.74 34.85 12.65
N GLN A 766 -11.01 34.94 13.76
CA GLN A 766 -10.02 35.99 14.00
C GLN A 766 -8.75 35.78 13.16
N ASN A 767 -8.32 34.52 12.98
CA ASN A 767 -7.07 34.18 12.30
C ASN A 767 -7.22 34.09 10.78
N THR A 768 -8.37 33.63 10.28
CA THR A 768 -8.59 33.35 8.85
C THR A 768 -9.48 34.39 8.17
N GLY A 769 -10.26 35.16 8.93
CA GLY A 769 -11.28 36.07 8.39
C GLY A 769 -12.45 35.35 7.70
N GLN A 770 -12.57 34.03 7.84
CA GLN A 770 -13.64 33.22 7.28
C GLN A 770 -14.70 32.85 8.34
N ASP A 771 -15.92 32.57 7.89
CA ASP A 771 -16.99 32.07 8.75
C ASP A 771 -16.66 30.67 9.28
N LEU A 772 -16.96 30.43 10.55
CA LEU A 772 -16.72 29.15 11.24
C LEU A 772 -17.77 28.10 10.84
N THR A 773 -17.65 27.60 9.61
CA THR A 773 -18.39 26.42 9.15
C THR A 773 -17.52 25.17 9.30
N TYR A 774 -18.16 24.00 9.35
CA TYR A 774 -17.40 22.75 9.45
C TYR A 774 -16.50 22.54 8.21
N GLU A 775 -17.02 22.87 7.04
CA GLU A 775 -16.29 22.83 5.77
C GLU A 775 -15.07 23.75 5.77
N ASN A 776 -15.24 25.02 6.14
CA ASN A 776 -14.13 25.99 6.16
C ASN A 776 -13.07 25.58 7.18
N PHE A 777 -13.48 25.09 8.35
CA PHE A 777 -12.56 24.64 9.39
C PHE A 777 -11.70 23.45 8.93
N ILE A 778 -12.34 22.44 8.34
CA ILE A 778 -11.65 21.25 7.86
C ILE A 778 -10.74 21.56 6.66
N ASN A 779 -11.22 22.33 5.68
CA ASN A 779 -10.45 22.69 4.49
C ASN A 779 -9.24 23.57 4.82
N ASN A 780 -9.39 24.55 5.74
CA ASN A 780 -8.29 25.44 6.12
C ASN A 780 -7.12 24.70 6.79
N PHE A 781 -7.44 23.68 7.60
CA PHE A 781 -6.42 22.88 8.31
C PHE A 781 -6.09 21.55 7.62
N ASN A 782 -6.68 21.27 6.44
CA ASN A 782 -6.55 20.04 5.68
C ASN A 782 -6.74 18.76 6.54
N LEU A 783 -7.78 18.77 7.38
CA LEU A 783 -8.08 17.68 8.31
C LEU A 783 -8.99 16.62 7.67
N ASP A 784 -8.94 15.38 8.16
CA ASP A 784 -10.01 14.41 7.86
C ASP A 784 -11.20 14.68 8.79
N TRP A 785 -12.39 14.79 8.21
CA TRP A 785 -13.63 15.06 8.94
C TRP A 785 -13.89 14.01 10.05
N ARG A 786 -13.44 12.75 9.89
CA ARG A 786 -13.57 11.66 10.91
C ARG A 786 -12.92 11.99 12.24
N ILE A 787 -11.93 12.89 12.26
CA ILE A 787 -11.24 13.30 13.49
C ILE A 787 -12.25 13.86 14.50
N VAL A 788 -13.21 14.68 14.04
CA VAL A 788 -14.22 15.31 14.89
C VAL A 788 -15.22 14.28 15.43
N TYR A 789 -15.61 13.29 14.63
CA TYR A 789 -16.52 12.22 15.04
C TYR A 789 -15.85 11.21 15.98
N LYS A 790 -14.53 11.03 15.89
CA LYS A 790 -13.75 10.23 16.85
C LYS A 790 -13.62 10.93 18.21
N SER A 791 -13.25 12.21 18.20
CA SER A 791 -13.15 13.03 19.41
C SER A 791 -13.25 14.51 19.03
N PRO A 792 -14.28 15.24 19.47
CA PRO A 792 -15.14 14.95 20.62
C PRO A 792 -16.42 14.14 20.36
N GLY A 793 -16.84 13.93 19.10
CA GLY A 793 -18.03 13.14 18.74
C GLY A 793 -18.88 13.75 17.62
N SER A 794 -18.98 15.08 17.58
CA SER A 794 -19.68 15.85 16.53
C SER A 794 -19.12 17.26 16.42
N TRP A 795 -19.44 17.96 15.32
CA TRP A 795 -19.03 19.36 15.13
C TRP A 795 -19.72 20.28 16.16
N ALA A 796 -20.99 20.04 16.45
CA ALA A 796 -21.74 20.74 17.48
C ALA A 796 -21.07 20.61 18.87
N ARG A 797 -20.67 19.40 19.26
CA ARG A 797 -19.95 19.17 20.52
C ARG A 797 -18.61 19.90 20.57
N LEU A 798 -17.87 19.94 19.46
CA LEU A 798 -16.61 20.68 19.38
C LEU A 798 -16.83 22.18 19.59
N LYS A 799 -17.88 22.77 18.99
CA LYS A 799 -18.23 24.19 19.20
C LYS A 799 -18.55 24.47 20.67
N VAL A 800 -19.42 23.67 21.29
CA VAL A 800 -19.80 23.83 22.72
C VAL A 800 -18.58 23.72 23.63
N GLN A 801 -17.74 22.70 23.45
CA GLN A 801 -16.50 22.54 24.23
C GLN A 801 -15.46 23.63 23.96
N SER A 802 -15.57 24.36 22.85
CA SER A 802 -14.72 25.51 22.51
C SER A 802 -15.24 26.82 23.10
N GLY A 803 -16.41 26.83 23.75
CA GLY A 803 -17.05 28.01 24.31
C GLY A 803 -18.01 28.73 23.35
N ILE A 804 -18.40 28.08 22.25
CA ILE A 804 -19.33 28.61 21.24
C ILE A 804 -20.69 27.94 21.46
N PRO A 805 -21.74 28.69 21.83
CA PRO A 805 -23.05 28.12 22.10
C PRO A 805 -23.67 27.55 20.81
N VAL A 806 -24.37 26.43 20.94
CA VAL A 806 -25.15 25.79 19.87
C VAL A 806 -26.56 25.60 20.39
N ALA A 807 -27.56 26.11 19.66
CA ALA A 807 -28.97 25.96 20.03
C ALA A 807 -29.38 24.47 20.06
N ASP A 808 -30.25 24.11 21.01
CA ASP A 808 -30.85 22.78 21.14
C ASP A 808 -29.85 21.61 21.23
N PHE A 809 -28.62 21.89 21.69
CA PHE A 809 -27.57 20.90 21.90
C PHE A 809 -27.32 20.65 23.39
N ASP A 810 -27.67 19.46 23.87
CA ASP A 810 -27.33 18.98 25.22
C ASP A 810 -26.21 17.94 25.15
N GLU A 811 -25.04 18.30 25.68
CA GLU A 811 -23.85 17.46 25.69
C GLU A 811 -24.01 16.17 26.54
N ASN A 812 -24.86 16.22 27.57
CA ASN A 812 -25.07 15.15 28.55
C ASN A 812 -26.23 14.21 28.18
N SER A 813 -27.11 14.63 27.25
CA SER A 813 -28.24 13.82 26.81
C SER A 813 -27.80 12.53 26.11
N LYS A 814 -28.40 11.41 26.53
CA LYS A 814 -28.22 10.10 25.87
C LYS A 814 -28.78 10.11 24.45
N TYR A 815 -29.80 10.93 24.17
CA TYR A 815 -30.40 11.05 22.85
C TYR A 815 -29.47 11.80 21.89
N THR A 816 -28.82 12.88 22.34
CA THR A 816 -27.78 13.57 21.55
C THR A 816 -26.68 12.60 21.14
N LYS A 817 -26.16 11.79 22.07
CA LYS A 817 -25.14 10.76 21.76
C LYS A 817 -25.58 9.72 20.73
N LEU A 818 -26.86 9.35 20.72
CA LEU A 818 -27.42 8.45 19.70
C LEU A 818 -27.35 9.10 18.31
N LEU A 819 -27.79 10.34 18.20
CA LEU A 819 -27.79 11.11 16.94
C LEU A 819 -26.36 11.37 16.42
N GLU A 820 -25.42 11.70 17.31
CA GLU A 820 -24.00 11.85 16.95
C GLU A 820 -23.44 10.55 16.36
N GLY A 821 -23.74 9.40 16.98
CA GLY A 821 -23.37 8.09 16.44
C GLY A 821 -24.05 7.77 15.11
N GLY A 822 -25.29 8.24 14.90
CA GLY A 822 -26.02 8.10 13.65
C GLY A 822 -25.35 8.83 12.48
N LEU A 823 -24.92 10.07 12.71
CA LEU A 823 -24.15 10.85 11.73
C LEU A 823 -22.85 10.14 11.34
N ALA A 824 -22.12 9.61 12.33
CA ALA A 824 -20.88 8.87 12.07
C ALA A 824 -21.12 7.59 11.23
N ARG A 825 -22.25 6.89 11.44
CA ARG A 825 -22.62 5.70 10.67
C ARG A 825 -23.12 5.99 9.26
N LEU A 826 -23.52 7.22 8.92
CA LEU A 826 -23.91 7.53 7.54
C LEU A 826 -22.72 7.59 6.58
N TYR A 827 -21.49 7.67 7.10
CA TYR A 827 -20.30 7.88 6.27
C TYR A 827 -20.03 6.77 5.26
N HIS A 828 -20.23 5.50 5.62
CA HIS A 828 -19.77 4.39 4.77
C HIS A 828 -20.56 4.28 3.46
N THR A 829 -21.73 4.91 3.36
CA THR A 829 -22.59 4.81 2.19
C THR A 829 -21.92 5.39 0.93
N ASN A 830 -22.14 4.74 -0.20
CA ASN A 830 -21.68 5.16 -1.52
C ASN A 830 -22.79 5.12 -2.60
N SER A 831 -24.07 4.97 -2.19
CA SER A 831 -25.20 4.97 -3.12
C SER A 831 -25.58 6.41 -3.50
N TYR A 832 -25.51 6.72 -4.79
CA TYR A 832 -25.92 8.03 -5.31
C TYR A 832 -27.43 8.25 -5.18
N GLU A 833 -28.25 7.25 -5.48
CA GLU A 833 -29.71 7.34 -5.37
C GLU A 833 -30.14 7.57 -3.91
N TYR A 834 -29.51 6.89 -2.95
CA TYR A 834 -29.79 7.07 -1.54
C TYR A 834 -29.41 8.47 -1.04
N LEU A 835 -28.21 8.97 -1.39
CA LEU A 835 -27.78 10.32 -1.00
C LEU A 835 -28.62 11.42 -1.66
N SER A 836 -29.05 11.21 -2.91
CA SER A 836 -29.98 12.10 -3.61
C SER A 836 -31.35 12.12 -2.96
N TYR A 837 -31.85 10.95 -2.53
CA TYR A 837 -33.07 10.85 -1.74
C TYR A 837 -32.95 11.60 -0.40
N LEU A 838 -31.86 11.43 0.34
CA LEU A 838 -31.64 12.19 1.58
C LEU A 838 -31.62 13.71 1.33
N THR A 839 -31.02 14.15 0.22
CA THR A 839 -31.01 15.56 -0.18
C THR A 839 -32.42 16.09 -0.44
N LYS A 840 -33.24 15.33 -1.17
CA LYS A 840 -34.65 15.63 -1.42
C LYS A 840 -35.45 15.67 -0.11
N LEU A 841 -35.28 14.65 0.73
CA LEU A 841 -35.92 14.54 2.04
C LEU A 841 -35.59 15.74 2.94
N MET A 842 -34.33 16.19 2.98
CA MET A 842 -33.92 17.38 3.73
C MET A 842 -34.50 18.68 3.18
N ASN A 843 -34.67 18.80 1.86
CA ASN A 843 -35.25 19.98 1.22
C ASN A 843 -36.77 20.06 1.45
N ASP A 844 -37.44 18.92 1.57
CA ASP A 844 -38.87 18.81 1.87
C ASP A 844 -39.19 18.82 3.37
N GLY A 845 -38.23 19.25 4.21
CA GLY A 845 -38.42 19.35 5.67
C GLY A 845 -38.54 18.00 6.36
N MET A 846 -37.76 17.01 5.92
CA MET A 846 -37.74 15.62 6.42
C MET A 846 -39.08 14.91 6.32
N ARG A 847 -39.91 15.31 5.36
CA ARG A 847 -41.22 14.68 5.08
C ARG A 847 -41.06 13.63 4.01
N HIS A 848 -41.48 12.41 4.32
CA HIS A 848 -41.52 11.36 3.31
C HIS A 848 -42.52 11.71 2.19
N PRO A 849 -42.22 11.40 0.91
CA PRO A 849 -43.12 11.67 -0.21
C PRO A 849 -44.50 11.03 -0.03
N ALA A 850 -45.55 11.70 -0.52
CA ALA A 850 -46.92 11.20 -0.39
C ALA A 850 -47.19 9.92 -1.21
N ASN A 851 -46.50 9.76 -2.34
CA ASN A 851 -46.53 8.56 -3.19
C ASN A 851 -45.09 8.08 -3.43
N PRO A 852 -44.47 7.41 -2.45
CA PRO A 852 -43.10 6.96 -2.57
C PRO A 852 -43.02 5.76 -3.52
N SER A 853 -41.92 5.66 -4.26
CA SER A 853 -41.54 4.39 -4.87
C SER A 853 -41.15 3.36 -3.80
N SER A 854 -41.22 2.07 -4.12
CA SER A 854 -40.78 1.00 -3.21
C SER A 854 -39.33 1.18 -2.71
N ARG A 855 -38.48 1.85 -3.51
CA ARG A 855 -37.10 2.18 -3.12
C ARG A 855 -37.04 3.36 -2.15
N GLU A 856 -37.83 4.41 -2.36
CA GLU A 856 -37.90 5.55 -1.44
C GLU A 856 -38.39 5.09 -0.04
N ASP A 857 -39.34 4.15 0.03
CA ASP A 857 -39.75 3.53 1.30
C ASP A 857 -38.59 2.81 2.01
N LYS A 858 -37.82 2.01 1.26
CA LYS A 858 -36.64 1.33 1.80
C LYS A 858 -35.56 2.32 2.23
N PHE A 859 -35.36 3.42 1.50
CA PHE A 859 -34.40 4.46 1.87
C PHE A 859 -34.80 5.20 3.15
N LEU A 860 -36.09 5.44 3.38
CA LEU A 860 -36.56 5.99 4.66
C LEU A 860 -36.24 5.04 5.82
N GLN A 861 -36.51 3.75 5.64
CA GLN A 861 -36.19 2.73 6.64
C GLN A 861 -34.68 2.68 6.89
N LEU A 862 -33.88 2.68 5.83
CA LEU A 862 -32.42 2.68 5.89
C LEU A 862 -31.93 3.86 6.75
N PHE A 863 -32.38 5.08 6.44
CA PHE A 863 -32.02 6.28 7.18
C PHE A 863 -32.39 6.20 8.66
N TYR A 864 -33.62 5.76 8.95
CA TYR A 864 -34.07 5.59 10.32
C TYR A 864 -33.18 4.62 11.09
N TYR A 865 -32.90 3.44 10.55
CA TYR A 865 -32.11 2.45 11.27
C TYR A 865 -30.63 2.83 11.38
N THR A 866 -30.07 3.52 10.38
CA THR A 866 -28.71 4.08 10.50
C THR A 866 -28.61 5.05 11.69
N VAL A 867 -29.62 5.89 11.91
CA VAL A 867 -29.58 6.89 12.99
C VAL A 867 -30.01 6.32 14.35
N TRP A 868 -31.14 5.62 14.44
CA TRP A 868 -31.74 5.19 15.71
C TRP A 868 -31.47 3.73 16.12
N MET A 869 -31.03 2.87 15.19
CA MET A 869 -30.62 1.45 15.38
C MET A 869 -31.66 0.47 15.93
N ASP A 870 -32.73 0.94 16.56
CA ASP A 870 -33.73 0.14 17.26
C ASP A 870 -35.13 0.51 16.75
N ASP A 871 -36.14 -0.33 17.03
CA ASP A 871 -37.52 -0.02 16.65
C ASP A 871 -38.09 1.21 17.39
N VAL A 872 -39.14 1.80 16.82
CA VAL A 872 -39.76 3.05 17.32
C VAL A 872 -40.19 2.93 18.78
N ASN A 873 -40.77 1.79 19.18
CA ASN A 873 -41.27 1.60 20.54
C ASN A 873 -40.13 1.53 21.56
N LYS A 874 -39.05 0.84 21.21
CA LYS A 874 -37.85 0.69 22.03
C LYS A 874 -37.07 1.99 22.11
N VAL A 875 -37.01 2.76 21.03
CA VAL A 875 -36.42 4.10 21.01
C VAL A 875 -37.20 5.03 21.93
N ASN A 876 -38.54 5.07 21.78
CA ASN A 876 -39.43 5.86 22.64
C ASN A 876 -39.20 5.56 24.13
N LYS A 877 -39.15 4.27 24.49
CA LYS A 877 -38.90 3.82 25.87
C LYS A 877 -37.49 4.16 26.37
N THR A 878 -36.47 4.00 25.55
CA THR A 878 -35.05 4.12 25.98
C THR A 878 -34.60 5.57 26.09
N TYR A 879 -35.11 6.44 25.20
CA TYR A 879 -34.68 7.84 25.08
C TYR A 879 -35.79 8.84 25.48
N ASN A 880 -36.88 8.36 26.07
CA ASN A 880 -38.02 9.14 26.50
C ASN A 880 -38.61 10.02 25.37
N GLN A 881 -38.80 9.40 24.21
CA GLN A 881 -39.38 10.01 23.02
C GLN A 881 -40.81 9.51 22.81
N SER A 882 -41.58 10.19 21.97
CA SER A 882 -42.98 9.86 21.66
C SER A 882 -43.24 9.93 20.16
N PHE A 883 -42.53 9.10 19.40
CA PHE A 883 -42.73 8.99 17.95
C PHE A 883 -43.89 8.06 17.63
N ASP A 884 -44.80 8.50 16.75
CA ASP A 884 -45.96 7.70 16.32
C ASP A 884 -45.62 6.71 15.20
N SER A 885 -44.58 7.00 14.42
CA SER A 885 -44.16 6.20 13.27
C SER A 885 -42.68 6.44 12.93
N LEU A 886 -42.13 5.65 11.99
CA LEU A 886 -40.78 5.87 11.44
C LEU A 886 -40.65 7.26 10.82
N ASP A 887 -41.62 7.66 10.00
CA ASP A 887 -41.67 9.02 9.41
C ASP A 887 -41.83 10.10 10.49
N GLY A 888 -42.59 9.84 11.57
CA GLY A 888 -42.66 10.73 12.73
C GLY A 888 -41.31 10.96 13.42
N ALA A 889 -40.52 9.89 13.58
CA ALA A 889 -39.17 10.00 14.13
C ALA A 889 -38.21 10.77 13.20
N VAL A 890 -38.27 10.51 11.89
CA VAL A 890 -37.46 11.22 10.89
C VAL A 890 -37.83 12.70 10.80
N ARG A 891 -39.11 13.07 10.94
CA ARG A 891 -39.54 14.47 10.99
C ARG A 891 -39.07 15.19 12.25
N SER A 892 -38.90 14.47 13.36
CA SER A 892 -38.52 15.08 14.64
C SER A 892 -37.16 15.80 14.58
N VAL A 893 -36.23 15.36 13.73
CA VAL A 893 -34.89 15.95 13.63
C VAL A 893 -34.87 17.27 12.87
N VAL A 894 -35.94 17.65 12.16
CA VAL A 894 -35.99 18.94 11.45
C VAL A 894 -35.84 20.13 12.39
N ASN A 895 -36.31 19.97 13.63
CA ASN A 895 -36.25 21.00 14.66
C ASN A 895 -34.84 21.12 15.28
N LEU A 896 -33.94 20.18 15.00
CA LEU A 896 -32.56 20.18 15.50
C LEU A 896 -31.63 20.81 14.45
N GLU A 897 -31.45 22.13 14.53
CA GLU A 897 -30.66 22.88 13.55
C GLU A 897 -29.22 22.35 13.43
N TRP A 898 -28.59 21.99 14.55
CA TRP A 898 -27.23 21.44 14.57
C TRP A 898 -27.13 20.12 13.80
N PHE A 899 -28.11 19.24 13.96
CA PHE A 899 -28.14 17.93 13.30
C PHE A 899 -28.37 18.07 11.81
N MET A 900 -29.32 18.93 11.41
CA MET A 900 -29.62 19.18 9.99
C MET A 900 -28.44 19.80 9.25
N ASN A 901 -27.72 20.74 9.88
CA ASN A 901 -26.53 21.36 9.29
C ASN A 901 -25.39 20.35 9.09
N GLU A 902 -25.12 19.50 10.10
CA GLU A 902 -24.12 18.43 9.97
C GLU A 902 -24.54 17.36 8.96
N LEU A 903 -25.81 16.95 8.95
CA LEU A 903 -26.33 15.98 8.00
C LEU A 903 -26.21 16.49 6.56
N ARG A 904 -26.59 17.74 6.28
CA ARG A 904 -26.43 18.37 4.96
C ARG A 904 -24.97 18.35 4.53
N PHE A 905 -24.05 18.73 5.42
CA PHE A 905 -22.62 18.71 5.15
C PHE A 905 -22.09 17.30 4.86
N LEU A 906 -22.47 16.29 5.66
CA LEU A 906 -22.03 14.91 5.44
C LEU A 906 -22.57 14.34 4.13
N VAL A 907 -23.84 14.58 3.81
CA VAL A 907 -24.46 14.11 2.56
C VAL A 907 -23.82 14.81 1.35
N SER A 908 -23.57 16.13 1.41
CA SER A 908 -22.89 16.84 0.33
C SER A 908 -21.45 16.38 0.15
N LEU A 909 -20.72 16.19 1.26
CA LEU A 909 -19.35 15.68 1.27
C LEU A 909 -19.30 14.28 0.64
N ARG A 910 -20.16 13.35 1.07
CA ARG A 910 -20.22 12.00 0.52
C ARG A 910 -20.58 11.99 -0.96
N SER A 911 -21.56 12.79 -1.35
CA SER A 911 -21.98 12.92 -2.75
C SER A 911 -20.82 13.40 -3.64
N SER A 912 -20.00 14.34 -3.15
CA SER A 912 -18.81 14.83 -3.86
C SER A 912 -17.67 13.79 -3.96
N GLN A 913 -17.60 12.88 -2.99
CA GLN A 913 -16.57 11.84 -2.89
C GLN A 913 -16.92 10.52 -3.60
N LEU A 914 -18.16 10.37 -4.09
CA LEU A 914 -18.53 9.20 -4.89
C LEU A 914 -17.59 9.09 -6.10
N SER A 915 -17.24 7.88 -6.49
CA SER A 915 -16.34 7.67 -7.65
C SER A 915 -16.72 6.44 -8.47
N GLN A 916 -17.90 5.87 -8.22
CA GLN A 916 -18.30 4.58 -8.76
C GLN A 916 -19.79 4.54 -9.07
N THR A 917 -20.12 3.98 -10.22
CA THR A 917 -21.48 3.60 -10.57
C THR A 917 -21.87 2.39 -9.74
N THR A 918 -22.85 2.53 -8.86
CA THR A 918 -23.54 1.38 -8.30
C THR A 918 -24.68 0.98 -9.24
N LYS A 919 -25.04 -0.31 -9.27
CA LYS A 919 -26.11 -0.80 -10.14
C LYS A 919 -27.05 -1.70 -9.35
N TRP A 920 -28.34 -1.43 -9.40
CA TRP A 920 -29.32 -2.28 -8.74
C TRP A 920 -29.27 -3.73 -9.22
N LEU A 921 -29.13 -4.63 -8.25
CA LEU A 921 -29.17 -6.07 -8.40
C LEU A 921 -30.43 -6.58 -7.69
N LYS A 922 -31.34 -7.16 -8.48
CA LYS A 922 -32.53 -7.84 -7.94
C LYS A 922 -32.13 -9.24 -7.48
N VAL A 923 -32.27 -9.51 -6.18
CA VAL A 923 -31.91 -10.80 -5.58
C VAL A 923 -33.07 -11.79 -5.68
N ASP A 924 -34.25 -11.31 -5.29
CA ASP A 924 -35.54 -11.97 -5.41
C ASP A 924 -36.65 -10.91 -5.59
N ASP A 925 -37.92 -11.29 -5.45
CA ASP A 925 -39.04 -10.36 -5.63
C ASP A 925 -39.22 -9.31 -4.52
N GLN A 926 -38.49 -9.44 -3.40
CA GLN A 926 -38.59 -8.55 -2.24
C GLN A 926 -37.24 -7.92 -1.85
N GLY A 927 -36.11 -8.48 -2.28
CA GLY A 927 -34.75 -8.06 -1.97
C GLY A 927 -34.06 -7.43 -3.18
N GLU A 928 -33.63 -6.18 -3.02
CA GLU A 928 -32.82 -5.45 -3.98
C GLU A 928 -31.65 -4.80 -3.23
N ILE A 929 -30.47 -4.83 -3.84
CA ILE A 929 -29.27 -4.19 -3.31
C ILE A 929 -28.44 -3.67 -4.47
N GLU A 930 -27.64 -2.63 -4.28
CA GLU A 930 -26.78 -2.15 -5.35
C GLU A 930 -25.46 -2.95 -5.40
N LEU A 931 -25.13 -3.44 -6.60
CA LEU A 931 -23.81 -3.94 -6.94
C LEU A 931 -22.79 -2.82 -6.73
N TYR A 932 -21.69 -3.15 -6.07
CA TYR A 932 -20.63 -2.26 -5.57
C TYR A 932 -21.08 -1.25 -4.52
N GLY A 933 -22.33 -1.36 -4.03
CA GLY A 933 -22.81 -0.62 -2.88
C GLY A 933 -22.11 -1.06 -1.59
N CYS A 934 -21.87 -0.11 -0.70
CA CYS A 934 -21.18 -0.27 0.57
C CYS A 934 -22.20 -0.19 1.70
N TYR A 935 -22.33 -1.28 2.46
CA TYR A 935 -23.38 -1.46 3.45
C TYR A 935 -22.84 -2.09 4.73
N SER A 936 -23.38 -1.67 5.88
CA SER A 936 -23.17 -2.41 7.12
C SER A 936 -23.94 -3.74 7.09
N ALA A 937 -23.59 -4.67 7.98
CA ALA A 937 -24.33 -5.92 8.10
C ALA A 937 -25.83 -5.69 8.38
N ASP A 938 -26.14 -4.72 9.24
CA ASP A 938 -27.51 -4.37 9.60
C ASP A 938 -28.31 -3.89 8.38
N GLU A 939 -27.68 -3.10 7.52
CA GLU A 939 -28.29 -2.58 6.28
C GLU A 939 -28.49 -3.67 5.23
N ILE A 940 -27.58 -4.64 5.14
CA ILE A 940 -27.71 -5.78 4.21
C ILE A 940 -28.92 -6.63 4.59
N HIS A 941 -29.08 -6.96 5.87
CA HIS A 941 -30.23 -7.73 6.37
C HIS A 941 -31.55 -6.95 6.21
N LEU A 942 -31.52 -5.63 6.39
CA LEU A 942 -32.68 -4.78 6.12
C LEU A 942 -33.07 -4.83 4.63
N LEU A 943 -32.14 -4.60 3.71
CA LEU A 943 -32.43 -4.48 2.27
C LEU A 943 -32.85 -5.81 1.62
N LEU A 944 -32.23 -6.91 2.05
CA LEU A 944 -32.45 -8.25 1.46
C LEU A 944 -33.53 -9.05 2.16
N GLU A 945 -33.62 -8.98 3.50
CA GLU A 945 -34.52 -9.82 4.28
C GLU A 945 -35.64 -9.04 4.98
N ASN A 946 -35.65 -7.71 4.93
CA ASN A 946 -36.50 -6.85 5.77
C ASN A 946 -36.38 -7.17 7.27
N LYS A 947 -35.22 -7.68 7.72
CA LYS A 947 -34.97 -8.03 9.12
C LYS A 947 -34.28 -6.90 9.85
N LEU A 948 -34.83 -6.56 11.01
CA LEU A 948 -34.36 -5.50 11.88
C LEU A 948 -33.49 -6.07 13.01
N GLY A 949 -32.37 -5.43 13.30
CA GLY A 949 -31.53 -5.81 14.44
C GLY A 949 -30.07 -5.40 14.29
N ARG A 950 -29.30 -5.66 15.36
CA ARG A 950 -27.85 -5.51 15.36
C ARG A 950 -27.23 -6.87 15.07
N TRP A 951 -26.66 -7.02 13.90
CA TRP A 951 -26.13 -8.26 13.38
C TRP A 951 -24.62 -8.34 13.57
N GLN A 952 -24.18 -9.36 14.31
CA GLN A 952 -22.79 -9.79 14.29
C GLN A 952 -22.65 -10.92 13.29
N VAL A 953 -21.88 -10.69 12.23
CA VAL A 953 -21.75 -11.65 11.14
C VAL A 953 -20.49 -12.49 11.30
N PHE A 954 -20.65 -13.80 11.21
CA PHE A 954 -19.58 -14.79 11.16
C PHE A 954 -19.74 -15.66 9.91
N GLY A 955 -18.84 -15.50 8.93
CA GLY A 955 -18.83 -16.33 7.72
C GLY A 955 -20.07 -16.15 6.82
N THR A 956 -20.71 -17.26 6.46
CA THR A 956 -21.86 -17.28 5.54
C THR A 956 -23.18 -17.33 6.30
N GLN A 957 -24.14 -16.49 5.90
CA GLN A 957 -25.51 -16.52 6.40
C GLN A 957 -26.48 -17.00 5.33
N TYR A 958 -27.43 -17.86 5.71
CA TYR A 958 -28.37 -18.47 4.78
C TYR A 958 -29.80 -17.99 5.04
N ASN A 959 -30.48 -17.59 3.98
CA ASN A 959 -31.94 -17.44 3.97
C ASN A 959 -32.57 -18.68 3.34
N MET A 960 -33.08 -19.58 4.17
CA MET A 960 -33.66 -20.87 3.73
C MET A 960 -34.97 -20.70 2.96
N GLU A 961 -35.78 -19.70 3.32
CA GLU A 961 -37.09 -19.46 2.70
C GLU A 961 -36.95 -18.97 1.26
N ARG A 962 -36.00 -18.06 1.00
CA ARG A 962 -35.78 -17.43 -0.30
C ARG A 962 -34.59 -18.01 -1.08
N LYS A 963 -33.93 -19.03 -0.53
CA LYS A 963 -32.80 -19.79 -1.12
C LYS A 963 -31.64 -18.91 -1.62
N PHE A 964 -31.15 -18.01 -0.77
CA PHE A 964 -29.89 -17.31 -1.03
C PHE A 964 -28.97 -17.30 0.19
N ALA A 965 -27.67 -17.16 -0.08
CA ALA A 965 -26.61 -17.10 0.91
C ALA A 965 -25.84 -15.78 0.78
N MET A 966 -25.57 -15.13 1.91
CA MET A 966 -24.76 -13.93 2.04
C MET A 966 -23.40 -14.34 2.60
N VAL A 967 -22.35 -14.24 1.77
CA VAL A 967 -20.99 -14.63 2.11
C VAL A 967 -20.20 -13.39 2.51
N PHE A 968 -19.80 -13.28 3.78
CA PHE A 968 -19.07 -12.12 4.29
C PHE A 968 -17.58 -12.43 4.45
N VAL A 969 -16.74 -11.65 3.78
CA VAL A 969 -15.28 -11.81 3.77
C VAL A 969 -14.60 -10.56 4.31
N THR A 970 -13.60 -10.75 5.17
CA THR A 970 -12.68 -9.70 5.61
C THR A 970 -11.28 -10.07 5.13
N LEU A 971 -10.72 -9.28 4.22
CA LEU A 971 -9.46 -9.59 3.53
C LEU A 971 -8.27 -9.48 4.50
N ASN A 972 -8.15 -8.35 5.19
CA ASN A 972 -7.10 -8.06 6.15
C ASN A 972 -7.58 -8.33 7.58
N LYS A 973 -7.29 -9.53 8.09
CA LYS A 973 -7.53 -9.92 9.49
C LYS A 973 -6.36 -9.42 10.34
N SER A 974 -6.60 -8.47 11.27
CA SER A 974 -5.54 -7.80 12.04
C SER A 974 -4.70 -8.75 12.92
N ASP A 975 -3.38 -8.50 12.98
CA ASP A 975 -2.32 -9.27 13.69
C ASP A 975 -2.52 -9.53 15.20
N LYS A 976 -3.46 -8.84 15.87
CA LYS A 976 -3.52 -8.90 17.35
C LYS A 976 -4.16 -10.17 17.91
N ASP A 977 -4.89 -10.94 17.11
CA ASP A 977 -5.69 -12.06 17.62
C ASP A 977 -5.55 -13.40 16.83
N TYR A 978 -4.71 -13.51 15.79
CA TYR A 978 -4.68 -14.73 14.94
C TYR A 978 -3.29 -15.14 14.41
N SER A 979 -3.11 -16.45 14.23
CA SER A 979 -1.89 -17.13 13.77
C SER A 979 -1.60 -16.89 12.27
N PRO A 980 -0.33 -16.80 11.83
CA PRO A 980 0.06 -16.73 10.41
C PRO A 980 -0.58 -17.82 9.54
N SER A 981 -0.92 -18.98 10.13
CA SER A 981 -1.60 -20.10 9.47
C SER A 981 -3.06 -19.82 9.06
N THR A 982 -3.61 -18.63 9.35
CA THR A 982 -5.01 -18.24 9.04
C THR A 982 -5.11 -16.99 8.16
N LEU A 983 -3.98 -16.39 7.77
CA LEU A 983 -3.92 -15.50 6.61
C LEU A 983 -4.01 -16.38 5.34
N TYR A 984 -4.52 -15.85 4.22
CA TYR A 984 -4.66 -16.53 2.90
C TYR A 984 -5.87 -17.46 2.66
N GLU A 985 -6.88 -17.47 3.52
CA GLU A 985 -8.07 -18.32 3.32
C GLU A 985 -9.01 -17.82 2.20
N ASP A 986 -9.16 -16.50 2.02
CA ASP A 986 -10.09 -15.88 1.08
C ASP A 986 -9.37 -14.83 0.20
N TYR A 987 -9.41 -15.01 -1.13
CA TYR A 987 -8.69 -14.12 -2.05
C TYR A 987 -9.26 -14.13 -3.49
N ALA A 988 -9.03 -13.08 -4.25
CA ALA A 988 -9.32 -13.01 -5.67
C ALA A 988 -8.20 -13.69 -6.49
N ILE A 989 -8.57 -14.69 -7.29
CA ILE A 989 -7.68 -15.37 -8.24
C ILE A 989 -7.50 -14.50 -9.49
N SER A 990 -8.59 -13.91 -9.98
CA SER A 990 -8.62 -13.05 -11.16
C SER A 990 -9.78 -12.04 -11.03
N PRO A 991 -9.94 -11.08 -11.97
CA PRO A 991 -11.12 -10.22 -11.98
C PRO A 991 -12.46 -10.99 -12.06
N GLN A 992 -12.46 -12.24 -12.54
CA GLN A 992 -13.66 -13.08 -12.65
C GLN A 992 -13.73 -14.22 -11.62
N GLN A 993 -12.68 -14.48 -10.85
CA GLN A 993 -12.63 -15.65 -9.96
C GLN A 993 -12.23 -15.27 -8.54
N PHE A 994 -12.95 -15.84 -7.58
CA PHE A 994 -12.73 -15.65 -6.15
C PHE A 994 -12.59 -16.99 -5.42
N HIS A 995 -11.50 -17.16 -4.68
CA HIS A 995 -11.28 -18.25 -3.76
C HIS A 995 -11.89 -17.92 -2.41
N TRP A 996 -12.73 -18.82 -1.89
CA TRP A 996 -13.36 -18.71 -0.58
C TRP A 996 -13.21 -20.01 0.19
N GLN A 997 -12.93 -19.90 1.48
CA GLN A 997 -12.85 -21.04 2.38
C GLN A 997 -14.06 -21.09 3.32
N SER A 998 -14.70 -22.25 3.36
CA SER A 998 -15.83 -22.51 4.27
C SER A 998 -15.40 -22.59 5.73
N MET A 999 -16.38 -22.54 6.65
CA MET A 999 -16.09 -22.77 8.07
C MET A 999 -15.53 -24.18 8.30
N ASN A 1000 -14.61 -24.34 9.27
CA ASN A 1000 -13.90 -25.60 9.62
C ASN A 1000 -14.79 -26.79 10.05
N LYS A 1001 -16.11 -26.79 9.81
CA LYS A 1001 -17.03 -27.92 10.03
C LYS A 1001 -17.70 -28.40 8.74
N VAL A 1002 -17.59 -27.64 7.64
CA VAL A 1002 -18.24 -27.97 6.37
C VAL A 1002 -17.49 -29.12 5.70
N ARG A 1003 -18.21 -30.20 5.42
CA ARG A 1003 -17.73 -31.37 4.69
C ARG A 1003 -18.39 -31.38 3.34
N LYS A 1004 -17.75 -31.95 2.32
CA LYS A 1004 -18.33 -32.03 0.98
C LYS A 1004 -19.72 -32.68 0.97
N ASN A 1005 -19.89 -33.72 1.79
CA ASN A 1005 -21.14 -34.47 1.93
C ASN A 1005 -22.07 -33.96 3.04
N SER A 1006 -21.73 -32.86 3.73
CA SER A 1006 -22.68 -32.23 4.66
C SER A 1006 -23.76 -31.50 3.87
N GLU A 1007 -24.91 -31.25 4.51
CA GLU A 1007 -26.00 -30.50 3.89
C GLU A 1007 -25.51 -29.15 3.32
N GLU A 1008 -24.60 -28.48 4.04
CA GLU A 1008 -23.97 -27.24 3.59
C GLU A 1008 -22.99 -27.44 2.43
N GLY A 1009 -22.17 -28.49 2.43
CA GLY A 1009 -21.24 -28.77 1.32
C GLY A 1009 -21.94 -29.19 0.03
N LEU A 1010 -23.03 -29.95 0.14
CA LEU A 1010 -23.91 -30.28 -1.00
C LEU A 1010 -24.62 -29.03 -1.52
N ARG A 1011 -25.06 -28.13 -0.63
CA ARG A 1011 -25.66 -26.85 -1.03
C ARG A 1011 -24.72 -26.01 -1.90
N ILE A 1012 -23.43 -26.02 -1.57
CA ILE A 1012 -22.38 -25.31 -2.31
C ILE A 1012 -22.03 -26.04 -3.62
N SER A 1013 -21.67 -27.32 -3.54
CA SER A 1013 -21.16 -28.09 -4.69
C SER A 1013 -22.22 -28.38 -5.76
N GLU A 1014 -23.49 -28.46 -5.37
CA GLU A 1014 -24.62 -28.68 -6.27
C GLU A 1014 -25.41 -27.39 -6.57
N GLN A 1015 -24.81 -26.21 -6.37
CA GLN A 1015 -25.49 -24.91 -6.56
C GLN A 1015 -26.27 -24.82 -7.88
N ARG A 1016 -25.68 -25.33 -8.97
CA ARG A 1016 -26.27 -25.26 -10.31
C ARG A 1016 -27.57 -26.07 -10.46
N THR A 1017 -27.81 -27.06 -9.60
CA THR A 1017 -28.98 -27.94 -9.66
C THR A 1017 -29.98 -27.69 -8.53
N ASN A 1018 -29.53 -27.15 -7.40
CA ASN A 1018 -30.36 -26.97 -6.21
C ASN A 1018 -31.07 -25.60 -6.11
N GLY A 1019 -30.72 -24.66 -7.00
CA GLY A 1019 -31.36 -23.35 -7.13
C GLY A 1019 -30.91 -22.29 -6.11
N TRP A 1020 -29.84 -22.55 -5.36
CA TRP A 1020 -29.28 -21.60 -4.39
C TRP A 1020 -28.47 -20.48 -5.05
N LYS A 1021 -28.65 -19.25 -4.57
CA LYS A 1021 -27.87 -18.08 -5.02
C LYS A 1021 -26.88 -17.66 -3.94
N TYR A 1022 -25.65 -17.34 -4.33
CA TYR A 1022 -24.61 -16.88 -3.40
C TYR A 1022 -24.22 -15.43 -3.73
N LEU A 1023 -24.29 -14.53 -2.75
CA LEU A 1023 -23.85 -13.14 -2.86
C LEU A 1023 -22.60 -12.89 -2.03
N LEU A 1024 -21.63 -12.22 -2.63
CA LEU A 1024 -20.36 -11.90 -1.98
C LEU A 1024 -20.35 -10.48 -1.42
N PHE A 1025 -19.97 -10.36 -0.14
CA PHE A 1025 -19.79 -9.11 0.59
C PHE A 1025 -18.38 -9.04 1.16
N VAL A 1026 -17.58 -8.08 0.68
CA VAL A 1026 -16.15 -7.99 1.02
C VAL A 1026 -15.84 -6.66 1.72
N ARG A 1027 -15.06 -6.72 2.79
CA ARG A 1027 -14.42 -5.54 3.38
C ARG A 1027 -12.92 -5.74 3.52
N ASP A 1028 -12.21 -4.62 3.52
CA ASP A 1028 -10.75 -4.61 3.65
C ASP A 1028 -10.31 -5.04 5.07
N ALA A 1029 -10.56 -4.21 6.08
CA ALA A 1029 -10.27 -4.51 7.48
C ALA A 1029 -11.53 -4.36 8.36
N LYS A 1030 -11.50 -4.82 9.62
CA LYS A 1030 -12.64 -4.68 10.56
C LYS A 1030 -12.92 -3.23 10.97
N GLN A 1031 -11.87 -2.43 11.16
CA GLN A 1031 -11.94 -1.03 11.56
C GLN A 1031 -10.96 -0.17 10.75
N ASP A 1032 -11.26 1.12 10.59
CA ASP A 1032 -10.37 2.11 10.02
C ASP A 1032 -9.42 2.74 11.07
N GLU A 1033 -8.57 3.69 10.63
CA GLU A 1033 -7.58 4.38 11.48
C GLU A 1033 -8.19 5.26 12.58
N TYR A 1034 -9.45 5.65 12.38
CA TYR A 1034 -10.21 6.45 13.32
C TYR A 1034 -10.94 5.56 14.35
N GLY A 1035 -10.87 4.23 14.20
CA GLY A 1035 -11.53 3.26 15.06
C GLY A 1035 -12.99 2.99 14.68
N ILE A 1036 -13.41 3.44 13.50
CA ILE A 1036 -14.76 3.26 12.96
C ILE A 1036 -14.82 1.90 12.26
N THR A 1037 -15.90 1.14 12.47
CA THR A 1037 -16.11 -0.16 11.83
C THR A 1037 -16.31 0.00 10.33
N ASN A 1038 -15.57 -0.76 9.51
CA ASN A 1038 -15.76 -0.74 8.06
C ASN A 1038 -17.00 -1.55 7.63
N ALA A 1039 -17.71 -1.01 6.64
CA ALA A 1039 -18.80 -1.64 5.92
C ALA A 1039 -18.29 -2.61 4.83
N TYR A 1040 -19.22 -3.37 4.24
CA TYR A 1040 -18.96 -4.36 3.20
C TYR A 1040 -19.42 -3.87 1.83
N TYR A 1041 -18.59 -4.09 0.81
CA TYR A 1041 -18.94 -3.91 -0.59
C TYR A 1041 -19.65 -5.14 -1.14
N CYS A 1042 -20.79 -4.96 -1.80
CA CYS A 1042 -21.48 -6.02 -2.52
C CYS A 1042 -20.80 -6.29 -3.88
N LEU A 1043 -20.26 -7.49 -4.09
CA LEU A 1043 -19.64 -7.88 -5.37
C LEU A 1043 -20.58 -8.67 -6.28
N GLY A 1044 -21.82 -8.87 -5.84
CA GLY A 1044 -22.87 -9.54 -6.60
C GLY A 1044 -22.81 -11.06 -6.50
N PHE A 1045 -23.38 -11.71 -7.52
CA PHE A 1045 -23.57 -13.17 -7.54
C PHE A 1045 -22.30 -13.95 -7.88
N MET A 1046 -22.21 -15.11 -7.25
CA MET A 1046 -21.17 -16.12 -7.45
C MET A 1046 -21.76 -17.43 -7.97
N GLU A 1047 -21.03 -18.06 -8.89
CA GLU A 1047 -21.31 -19.37 -9.46
C GLU A 1047 -20.20 -20.37 -9.12
N TYR A 1048 -20.58 -21.54 -8.64
CA TYR A 1048 -19.66 -22.59 -8.24
C TYR A 1048 -18.89 -23.12 -9.47
N GLU A 1049 -17.57 -23.23 -9.32
CA GLU A 1049 -16.67 -23.81 -10.30
C GLU A 1049 -16.09 -25.14 -9.82
N SER A 1050 -15.34 -25.10 -8.72
CA SER A 1050 -14.68 -26.28 -8.16
C SER A 1050 -14.45 -26.16 -6.67
N SER A 1051 -14.16 -27.27 -6.00
CA SER A 1051 -13.81 -27.29 -4.59
C SER A 1051 -12.90 -28.47 -4.25
N HIS A 1052 -12.06 -28.28 -3.23
CA HIS A 1052 -11.20 -29.33 -2.69
C HIS A 1052 -10.99 -29.16 -1.17
N GLY A 1053 -10.57 -30.24 -0.51
CA GLY A 1053 -10.44 -30.29 0.95
C GLY A 1053 -11.77 -30.45 1.69
N GLU A 1054 -11.69 -30.87 2.95
CA GLU A 1054 -12.84 -30.97 3.85
C GLU A 1054 -12.45 -30.47 5.24
N CYS A 1055 -13.35 -29.75 5.93
CA CYS A 1055 -13.11 -29.20 7.28
C CYS A 1055 -11.84 -28.32 7.42
N PRO A 1056 -11.60 -27.31 6.58
CA PRO A 1056 -12.60 -26.63 5.73
C PRO A 1056 -12.55 -27.04 4.25
N MET A 1057 -13.67 -26.82 3.56
CA MET A 1057 -13.78 -26.93 2.11
C MET A 1057 -13.32 -25.61 1.46
N ASN A 1058 -12.38 -25.69 0.52
CA ASN A 1058 -11.91 -24.57 -0.31
C ASN A 1058 -12.72 -24.55 -1.60
N VAL A 1059 -13.24 -23.39 -1.99
CA VAL A 1059 -14.18 -23.26 -3.11
C VAL A 1059 -13.72 -22.14 -4.04
N VAL A 1060 -13.67 -22.44 -5.33
CA VAL A 1060 -13.46 -21.45 -6.38
C VAL A 1060 -14.81 -21.06 -6.95
N TRP A 1061 -15.09 -19.76 -6.92
CA TRP A 1061 -16.30 -19.13 -7.43
C TRP A 1061 -15.99 -18.30 -8.67
N ASN A 1062 -16.84 -18.42 -9.69
CA ASN A 1062 -16.91 -17.51 -10.82
C ASN A 1062 -17.86 -16.35 -10.50
N MET A 1063 -17.39 -15.13 -10.68
CA MET A 1063 -18.14 -13.89 -10.45
C MET A 1063 -18.96 -13.54 -11.69
N HIS A 1064 -20.24 -13.21 -11.51
CA HIS A 1064 -21.10 -12.76 -12.62
C HIS A 1064 -20.67 -11.38 -13.17
N ASN A 1065 -20.09 -10.55 -12.29
CA ASN A 1065 -19.56 -9.24 -12.63
C ASN A 1065 -18.11 -9.17 -12.19
N ASN A 1066 -17.28 -8.47 -12.96
CA ASN A 1066 -15.86 -8.36 -12.63
C ASN A 1066 -15.66 -7.71 -11.26
N ILE A 1067 -14.75 -8.25 -10.46
CA ILE A 1067 -14.32 -7.63 -9.20
C ILE A 1067 -13.70 -6.27 -9.53
N PRO A 1068 -14.18 -5.16 -8.93
CA PRO A 1068 -13.65 -3.84 -9.20
C PRO A 1068 -12.16 -3.73 -8.86
N GLY A 1069 -11.41 -2.98 -9.66
CA GLY A 1069 -9.94 -2.89 -9.52
C GLY A 1069 -9.46 -2.45 -8.14
N PHE A 1070 -10.22 -1.62 -7.42
CA PHE A 1070 -9.86 -1.16 -6.07
C PHE A 1070 -10.00 -2.23 -4.97
N ILE A 1071 -10.85 -3.25 -5.18
CA ILE A 1071 -10.99 -4.40 -4.27
C ILE A 1071 -10.02 -5.49 -4.70
N LEU A 1072 -9.83 -5.66 -6.00
CA LEU A 1072 -8.89 -6.64 -6.56
C LEU A 1072 -7.47 -6.45 -6.00
N GLU A 1073 -7.00 -5.22 -5.83
CA GLU A 1073 -5.69 -4.95 -5.23
C GLU A 1073 -5.56 -5.45 -3.78
N SER A 1074 -6.59 -5.25 -2.96
CA SER A 1074 -6.63 -5.73 -1.57
C SER A 1074 -6.91 -7.23 -1.47
N ALA A 1075 -7.58 -7.80 -2.47
CA ALA A 1075 -8.07 -9.18 -2.43
C ALA A 1075 -7.14 -10.20 -3.06
N LYS A 1076 -6.09 -9.80 -3.80
CA LYS A 1076 -5.18 -10.75 -4.46
C LYS A 1076 -4.59 -11.75 -3.46
N ALA A 1077 -4.56 -13.03 -3.86
CA ALA A 1077 -3.69 -14.01 -3.20
C ALA A 1077 -2.27 -13.47 -3.30
N ILE A 1078 -1.62 -13.35 -2.17
CA ILE A 1078 -0.24 -12.94 -2.09
C ILE A 1078 0.51 -14.06 -1.38
#